data_AF-A0AA88RVZ8-F1
#
_entry.id   AF-A0AA88RVZ8-F1
#
_cell.length_a   1.000
_cell.length_b   1.000
_cell.length_c   1.000
_cell.angle_alpha   90.00
_cell.angle_beta   90.00
_cell.angle_gamma   90.00
#
_symmetry.space_group_name_H-M   'P 1'
#
loop_
_entity.id
_entity.type
_entity.pdbx_description
1 polymer ?
#
loop_
_entity_poly.entity_id
_entity_poly.type
_entity_poly.pdbx_seq_one_letter_code
_entity_poly.pdbx_strand_id
1 'polypeptide(L)'
;MQRPQPEEFSLKETKPKIAGSGVIVGGDKLTCTYDLVEQMQYLYVRVVKARDLPGKDVTGGCDPYVEVKLGNYKGITKHFEKKSNPEWNYVFAFSQDRLQASFVEVVVKDKDVVLDDFIGLVRFELIDVPRRVPPDSPLAPQWYRLEEKKGDKLKHGEIMLAVWRGTQADEVFPDAWHSDAASVGSEGISKIRGKVYLSPRLWYVRVNVIECQDLLPSDKSKPPEVFVKVILGNQGLKTKISPSRSVNPMWNEDLLPTSKQLWKSSIGLLELGIISATGLSPMKSKDSRASTDAFCVAKYGQKWVRTRTIIDSFSPKWNEQYTWEVFDPCTMITIGVFDNGQLHGGGKDSRIGKVRIRLSTLETERVYTHSYPLIVLQPSGVKKMGEVQLAVRFSCSSYVNMLHKYTQPLLPKMHYVHPLSVIQMDILRHHATQIVSVRLSRAEPPLRKEVVEFMLDVGTHIWSVRRSKANFFRITNVIGSAIAVGKWFDQICQWKNPITTILIHILYVILVLYPELILPTIFLYLFFIGIWRYRWKPRHPPHMDIRLSHADVVGPDELDEEFDTFPTSKSSDSVRMRYDRLRSIGGRIQTVVGDLATQGERLQSLLNWRDPRASALFLTFCLISAIVLYVMPFQVVALLTGFYLLRHPRFRHKLPSMPSNFFRRLPARTDCML
;
A
#
# COMPACT_ATOMS: atom_id res chain seq x y z
N MET A 1 9.23 -1.01 -35.57
CA MET A 1 9.33 -1.07 -34.09
C MET A 1 9.79 -2.48 -33.72
N GLN A 2 10.99 -2.62 -33.15
CA GLN A 2 11.46 -3.91 -32.60
C GLN A 2 10.53 -4.33 -31.47
N ARG A 3 10.09 -5.59 -31.45
CA ARG A 3 9.30 -6.13 -30.34
C ARG A 3 10.16 -6.09 -29.06
N PRO A 4 9.66 -5.55 -27.94
CA PRO A 4 10.39 -5.56 -26.68
C PRO A 4 10.74 -7.00 -26.28
N GLN A 5 11.96 -7.22 -25.77
CA GLN A 5 12.37 -8.55 -25.33
C GLN A 5 11.62 -8.95 -24.04
N PRO A 6 11.12 -10.19 -23.92
CA PRO A 6 10.34 -10.63 -22.76
C PRO A 6 11.07 -10.57 -21.42
N GLU A 7 12.40 -10.63 -21.40
CA GLU A 7 13.19 -10.59 -20.17
C GLU A 7 13.17 -9.22 -19.48
N GLU A 8 12.94 -8.14 -20.24
CA GLU A 8 12.98 -6.78 -19.72
C GLU A 8 11.88 -6.50 -18.69
N PHE A 9 10.76 -7.22 -18.76
CA PHE A 9 9.59 -7.05 -17.89
C PHE A 9 9.41 -8.15 -16.85
N SER A 10 10.44 -8.98 -16.66
CA SER A 10 10.41 -10.06 -15.68
C SER A 10 10.66 -9.55 -14.25
N LEU A 11 10.03 -10.21 -13.27
CA LEU A 11 10.32 -10.02 -11.85
C LEU A 11 11.71 -10.55 -11.51
N LYS A 12 12.53 -9.75 -10.82
CA LYS A 12 13.89 -10.13 -10.43
C LYS A 12 13.99 -10.27 -8.92
N GLU A 13 14.54 -11.38 -8.42
CA GLU A 13 14.84 -11.53 -7.00
C GLU A 13 16.07 -10.69 -6.63
N THR A 14 15.98 -9.97 -5.52
CA THR A 14 17.07 -9.12 -5.02
C THR A 14 17.53 -9.62 -3.66
N LYS A 15 18.79 -9.32 -3.31
CA LYS A 15 19.38 -9.63 -2.00
C LYS A 15 19.88 -8.35 -1.33
N PRO A 16 18.96 -7.44 -0.93
CA PRO A 16 19.34 -6.21 -0.26
C PRO A 16 19.94 -6.51 1.13
N LYS A 17 20.74 -5.60 1.67
CA LYS A 17 21.40 -5.80 2.98
C LYS A 17 20.44 -5.52 4.13
N ILE A 18 19.41 -6.36 4.25
CA ILE A 18 18.35 -6.23 5.26
C ILE A 18 18.48 -7.33 6.33
N ALA A 19 18.25 -6.99 7.59
CA ALA A 19 18.38 -7.93 8.71
C ALA A 19 17.41 -9.12 8.58
N GLY A 20 16.20 -8.89 8.05
CA GLY A 20 15.16 -9.90 7.87
C GLY A 20 15.45 -10.93 6.78
N SER A 21 16.49 -10.73 5.95
CA SER A 21 16.89 -11.69 4.91
C SER A 21 17.75 -12.86 5.42
N GLY A 22 18.14 -12.85 6.71
CA GLY A 22 18.90 -13.92 7.34
C GLY A 22 20.42 -13.89 7.10
N VAL A 23 20.96 -12.80 6.56
CA VAL A 23 22.39 -12.69 6.16
C VAL A 23 23.28 -12.03 7.22
N ILE A 24 22.77 -11.64 8.39
CA ILE A 24 23.60 -11.09 9.48
C ILE A 24 23.84 -12.18 10.54
N VAL A 25 25.05 -12.74 10.53
CA VAL A 25 25.63 -13.55 11.62
C VAL A 25 26.22 -12.57 12.63
N GLY A 26 25.51 -12.32 13.72
CA GLY A 26 25.96 -11.47 14.81
C GLY A 26 24.85 -11.39 15.85
N GLY A 27 25.09 -11.98 17.02
CA GLY A 27 24.08 -12.14 18.07
C GLY A 27 23.56 -10.82 18.60
N ASP A 28 22.35 -10.46 18.20
CA ASP A 28 21.31 -9.95 19.09
C ASP A 28 19.98 -10.00 18.34
N LYS A 29 19.27 -11.11 18.53
CA LYS A 29 17.97 -11.38 17.90
C LYS A 29 16.85 -10.69 18.67
N LEU A 30 16.97 -9.38 18.87
CA LEU A 30 15.84 -8.53 19.20
C LEU A 30 15.15 -8.22 17.87
N THR A 31 13.88 -8.61 17.74
CA THR A 31 13.02 -8.36 16.58
C THR A 31 12.87 -6.85 16.38
N CYS A 32 13.80 -6.24 15.65
CA CYS A 32 13.69 -4.85 15.24
C CYS A 32 12.49 -4.74 14.30
N THR A 33 11.58 -3.81 14.59
CA THR A 33 10.37 -3.54 13.77
C THR A 33 10.69 -3.01 12.36
N TYR A 34 11.98 -2.84 12.03
CA TYR A 34 12.50 -2.27 10.79
C TYR A 34 13.55 -3.19 10.12
N ASP A 35 13.25 -4.48 10.00
CA ASP A 35 14.16 -5.50 9.45
C ASP A 35 14.00 -5.77 7.94
N LEU A 36 13.03 -5.14 7.28
CA LEU A 36 12.76 -5.28 5.83
C LEU A 36 13.39 -4.18 4.98
N VAL A 37 14.11 -3.24 5.59
CA VAL A 37 14.81 -2.14 4.90
C VAL A 37 16.26 -2.07 5.36
N GLU A 38 17.10 -1.46 4.53
CA GLU A 38 18.51 -1.24 4.90
C GLU A 38 18.56 -0.16 5.98
N GLN A 39 19.24 -0.42 7.09
CA GLN A 39 19.35 0.54 8.19
C GLN A 39 20.21 1.74 7.74
N MET A 40 19.59 2.91 7.69
CA MET A 40 20.22 4.17 7.33
C MET A 40 20.55 4.94 8.59
N GLN A 41 21.75 5.49 8.67
CA GLN A 41 22.19 6.28 9.81
C GLN A 41 22.00 7.78 9.54
N TYR A 42 21.50 8.48 10.56
CA TYR A 42 21.25 9.91 10.50
C TYR A 42 21.82 10.61 11.73
N LEU A 43 22.33 11.81 11.54
CA LEU A 43 22.52 12.78 12.62
C LEU A 43 21.26 13.60 12.76
N TYR A 44 20.61 13.51 13.92
CA TYR A 44 19.45 14.32 14.24
C TYR A 44 19.84 15.53 15.09
N VAL A 45 19.27 16.68 14.74
CA VAL A 45 19.38 17.92 15.51
C VAL A 45 17.96 18.44 15.74
N ARG A 46 17.49 18.40 16.98
CA ARG A 46 16.20 18.96 17.39
C ARG A 46 16.42 20.34 17.98
N VAL A 47 15.88 21.35 17.31
CA VAL A 47 15.82 22.74 17.77
C VAL A 47 14.47 22.97 18.45
N VAL A 48 14.46 23.10 19.78
CA VAL A 48 13.21 23.21 20.53
C VAL A 48 12.79 24.67 20.65
N LYS A 49 13.58 25.47 21.37
CA LYS A 49 13.31 26.89 21.65
C LYS A 49 14.57 27.65 22.04
N ALA A 50 14.49 28.97 22.06
CA ALA A 50 15.53 29.83 22.63
C ALA A 50 14.94 30.79 23.67
N ARG A 51 15.79 31.34 24.53
CA ARG A 51 15.42 32.36 25.50
C ARG A 51 16.48 33.44 25.64
N ASP A 52 16.04 34.61 26.10
CA ASP A 52 16.88 35.77 26.39
C ASP A 52 17.76 36.19 25.20
N LEU A 53 17.23 36.06 23.97
CA LEU A 53 17.94 36.48 22.77
C LEU A 53 18.13 38.01 22.76
N PRO A 54 19.34 38.51 22.50
CA PRO A 54 19.60 39.94 22.45
C PRO A 54 18.95 40.55 21.20
N GLY A 55 18.10 41.57 21.37
CA GLY A 55 17.56 42.34 20.26
C GLY A 55 18.63 43.28 19.69
N LYS A 56 18.77 43.31 18.36
CA LYS A 56 19.73 44.18 17.66
C LYS A 56 19.08 45.39 17.00
N ASP A 57 17.76 45.37 16.81
CA ASP A 57 17.04 46.45 16.17
C ASP A 57 16.86 47.70 17.05
N VAL A 58 16.81 48.87 16.41
CA VAL A 58 16.48 50.18 17.00
C VAL A 58 15.09 50.18 17.67
N THR A 59 14.22 49.22 17.32
CA THR A 59 12.88 49.03 17.92
C THR A 59 12.83 47.94 19.00
N GLY A 60 13.94 47.27 19.31
CA GLY A 60 14.03 46.20 20.31
C GLY A 60 13.37 44.87 19.91
N GLY A 61 12.89 44.75 18.67
CA GLY A 61 12.40 43.50 18.10
C GLY A 61 13.56 42.54 17.75
N CYS A 62 13.27 41.25 17.77
CA CYS A 62 14.14 40.21 17.23
C CYS A 62 13.24 39.25 16.46
N ASP A 63 13.60 38.96 15.21
CA ASP A 63 12.91 38.09 14.28
C ASP A 63 13.65 36.74 14.10
N PRO A 64 13.85 35.95 15.17
CA PRO A 64 14.89 34.93 15.17
C PRO A 64 14.54 33.72 14.32
N TYR A 65 15.56 33.15 13.69
CA TYR A 65 15.56 31.82 13.09
C TYR A 65 16.86 31.07 13.38
N VAL A 66 16.83 29.76 13.19
CA VAL A 66 17.97 28.87 13.43
C VAL A 66 18.41 28.24 12.12
N GLU A 67 19.71 28.29 11.89
CA GLU A 67 20.42 27.69 10.77
C GLU A 67 21.30 26.56 11.28
N VAL A 68 21.05 25.32 10.84
CA VAL A 68 21.86 24.15 11.17
C VAL A 68 22.70 23.78 9.96
N LYS A 69 24.02 23.80 10.14
CA LYS A 69 25.03 23.53 9.12
C LYS A 69 25.83 22.27 9.43
N LEU A 70 26.03 21.46 8.41
CA LEU A 70 26.86 20.26 8.48
C LEU A 70 27.55 20.02 7.14
N GLY A 71 28.83 20.39 7.07
CA GLY A 71 29.57 20.43 5.80
C GLY A 71 28.87 21.34 4.78
N ASN A 72 28.53 20.78 3.63
CA ASN A 72 27.85 21.51 2.54
C ASN A 72 26.33 21.62 2.71
N TYR A 73 25.76 20.99 3.74
CA TYR A 73 24.32 20.99 3.99
C TYR A 73 23.94 22.08 4.97
N LYS A 74 22.92 22.85 4.61
CA LYS A 74 22.34 23.93 5.43
C LYS A 74 20.83 23.78 5.49
N GLY A 75 20.29 23.62 6.69
CA GLY A 75 18.87 23.65 6.98
C GLY A 75 18.52 24.92 7.77
N ILE A 76 17.36 25.52 7.52
CA ILE A 76 16.89 26.71 8.25
C ILE A 76 15.48 26.48 8.81
N THR A 77 15.19 27.02 9.99
CA THR A 77 13.83 27.08 10.54
C THR A 77 13.04 28.25 9.93
N LYS A 78 11.72 28.30 10.19
CA LYS A 78 10.95 29.53 10.00
C LYS A 78 11.42 30.59 11.02
N HIS A 79 11.33 31.86 10.64
CA HIS A 79 11.53 32.99 11.54
C HIS A 79 10.21 33.29 12.29
N PHE A 80 10.32 33.93 13.44
CA PHE A 80 9.18 34.48 14.18
C PHE A 80 9.34 35.98 14.28
N GLU A 81 8.29 36.76 14.04
CA GLU A 81 8.36 38.22 14.16
C GLU A 81 8.33 38.64 15.64
N LYS A 82 9.26 39.51 16.04
CA LYS A 82 9.37 40.20 17.34
C LYS A 82 9.24 39.28 18.54
N LYS A 83 9.93 38.14 18.53
CA LYS A 83 9.81 37.10 19.56
C LYS A 83 11.18 36.69 20.10
N SER A 84 11.59 37.29 21.21
CA SER A 84 12.86 36.99 21.91
C SER A 84 12.92 35.62 22.58
N ASN A 85 11.76 34.97 22.78
CA ASN A 85 11.64 33.61 23.31
C ASN A 85 10.93 32.69 22.28
N PRO A 86 11.55 32.40 21.13
CA PRO A 86 10.93 31.63 20.06
C PRO A 86 10.88 30.13 20.39
N GLU A 87 9.84 29.45 19.91
CA GLU A 87 9.70 27.98 20.03
C GLU A 87 9.47 27.39 18.64
N TRP A 88 10.48 26.70 18.10
CA TRP A 88 10.44 26.14 16.74
C TRP A 88 9.96 24.70 16.70
N ASN A 89 10.35 23.88 17.68
CA ASN A 89 10.09 22.43 17.71
C ASN A 89 10.40 21.74 16.36
N TYR A 90 11.57 22.03 15.80
CA TYR A 90 11.95 21.61 14.46
C TYR A 90 13.11 20.62 14.50
N VAL A 91 13.06 19.57 13.68
CA VAL A 91 14.07 18.51 13.65
C VAL A 91 14.74 18.50 12.29
N PHE A 92 16.07 18.43 12.29
CA PHE A 92 16.89 18.21 11.11
C PHE A 92 17.49 16.80 11.18
N ALA A 93 17.55 16.12 10.04
CA ALA A 93 18.10 14.79 9.87
C ALA A 93 19.12 14.84 8.71
N PHE A 94 20.40 14.65 9.04
CA PHE A 94 21.48 14.62 8.07
C PHE A 94 21.89 13.18 7.80
N SER A 95 21.82 12.76 6.53
CA SER A 95 22.22 11.41 6.11
C SER A 95 23.72 11.21 6.32
N GLN A 96 24.09 10.11 7.00
CA GLN A 96 25.48 9.80 7.32
C GLN A 96 26.36 9.57 6.08
N ASP A 97 25.76 9.05 5.00
CA ASP A 97 26.43 8.76 3.73
C ASP A 97 27.03 10.00 3.05
N ARG A 98 26.67 11.19 3.55
CA ARG A 98 27.10 12.49 2.99
C ARG A 98 27.84 13.37 3.99
N LEU A 99 28.23 12.83 5.15
CA LEU A 99 28.97 13.57 6.17
C LEU A 99 30.46 13.63 5.85
N GLN A 100 30.96 14.82 5.54
CA GLN A 100 32.39 15.11 5.38
C GLN A 100 32.94 16.02 6.49
N ALA A 101 32.09 16.51 7.39
CA ALA A 101 32.46 17.43 8.47
C ALA A 101 32.59 16.68 9.80
N SER A 102 33.48 17.16 10.69
CA SER A 102 33.71 16.63 12.04
C SER A 102 32.81 17.24 13.11
N PHE A 103 32.08 18.32 12.80
CA PHE A 103 31.18 19.01 13.72
C PHE A 103 29.90 19.47 13.01
N VAL A 104 28.83 19.64 13.80
CA VAL A 104 27.60 20.33 13.37
C VAL A 104 27.54 21.71 14.04
N GLU A 105 27.19 22.73 13.26
CA GLU A 105 27.08 24.11 13.73
C GLU A 105 25.62 24.55 13.73
N VAL A 106 25.14 25.05 14.86
CA VAL A 106 23.79 25.57 15.05
C VAL A 106 23.89 27.07 15.28
N VAL A 107 23.46 27.87 14.31
CA VAL A 107 23.58 29.32 14.31
C VAL A 107 22.20 29.96 14.48
N VAL A 108 22.06 30.86 15.45
CA VAL A 108 20.88 31.70 15.63
C VAL A 108 21.12 33.04 14.95
N LYS A 109 20.15 33.47 14.16
CA LYS A 109 20.19 34.73 13.42
C LYS A 109 18.89 35.49 13.57
N ASP A 110 19.01 36.80 13.44
CA ASP A 110 17.88 37.71 13.27
C ASP A 110 17.58 37.86 11.77
N LYS A 111 16.31 37.96 11.39
CA LYS A 111 15.94 38.12 9.98
C LYS A 111 15.68 39.59 9.69
N ASP A 112 16.48 40.15 8.78
CA ASP A 112 16.44 41.58 8.45
C ASP A 112 16.13 41.83 6.98
N VAL A 113 15.71 43.06 6.67
CA VAL A 113 15.33 43.46 5.31
C VAL A 113 16.53 43.47 4.34
N VAL A 114 17.74 43.74 4.84
CA VAL A 114 18.95 43.91 4.02
C VAL A 114 19.94 42.77 4.19
N LEU A 115 20.30 42.43 5.44
CA LEU A 115 21.21 41.34 5.74
C LEU A 115 20.95 40.81 7.14
N ASP A 116 20.64 39.52 7.23
CA ASP A 116 20.34 38.84 8.49
C ASP A 116 21.48 38.95 9.52
N ASP A 117 21.17 39.49 10.70
CA ASP A 117 22.14 39.66 11.77
C ASP A 117 22.48 38.35 12.50
N PHE A 118 23.78 38.14 12.74
CA PHE A 118 24.25 37.01 13.55
C PHE A 118 23.97 37.26 15.04
N ILE A 119 23.27 36.34 15.71
CA ILE A 119 23.02 36.43 17.15
C ILE A 119 24.06 35.62 17.91
N GLY A 120 24.22 34.33 17.58
CA GLY A 120 25.16 33.44 18.28
C GLY A 120 25.17 32.03 17.68
N LEU A 121 26.12 31.19 18.10
CA LEU A 121 26.23 29.81 17.62
C LEU A 121 26.54 28.80 18.73
N VAL A 122 26.31 27.51 18.44
CA VAL A 122 26.76 26.36 19.23
C VAL A 122 27.34 25.32 18.27
N ARG A 123 28.46 24.68 18.64
CA ARG A 123 29.09 23.60 17.88
C ARG A 123 29.07 22.30 18.66
N PHE A 124 28.81 21.20 17.97
CA PHE A 124 28.91 19.85 18.52
C PHE A 124 29.87 19.03 17.69
N GLU A 125 30.91 18.48 18.33
CA GLU A 125 31.78 17.51 17.68
C GLU A 125 31.02 16.20 17.48
N LEU A 126 31.08 15.65 16.28
CA LEU A 126 30.30 14.47 15.92
C LEU A 126 30.79 13.20 16.66
N ILE A 127 31.99 13.22 17.23
CA ILE A 127 32.55 12.12 18.03
C ILE A 127 31.85 11.98 19.38
N ASP A 128 31.40 13.11 19.96
CA ASP A 128 30.74 13.17 21.27
C ASP A 128 29.22 12.97 21.19
N VAL A 129 28.66 12.94 19.97
CA VAL A 129 27.23 12.78 19.77
C VAL A 129 26.80 11.35 20.13
N PRO A 130 25.88 11.17 21.11
CA PRO A 130 25.44 9.86 21.54
C PRO A 130 24.66 9.14 20.43
N ARG A 131 24.77 7.80 20.39
CA ARG A 131 23.93 6.95 19.55
C ARG A 131 22.66 6.58 20.30
N ARG A 132 21.54 6.60 19.58
CA ARG A 132 20.23 6.15 20.04
C ARG A 132 19.68 5.14 19.04
N VAL A 133 19.14 4.04 19.53
CA VAL A 133 18.40 3.09 18.69
C VAL A 133 17.08 2.79 19.39
N PRO A 134 15.92 2.92 18.72
CA PRO A 134 14.65 2.49 19.32
C PRO A 134 14.77 1.05 19.84
N PRO A 135 14.34 0.75 21.09
CA PRO A 135 13.31 1.45 21.85
C PRO A 135 13.80 2.51 22.86
N ASP A 136 15.06 2.94 22.79
CA ASP A 136 15.61 3.93 23.75
C ASP A 136 14.74 5.20 23.86
N SER A 137 14.58 5.70 25.08
CA SER A 137 13.84 6.94 25.36
C SER A 137 14.42 8.11 24.56
N PRO A 138 13.59 9.08 24.11
CA PRO A 138 14.08 10.25 23.40
C PRO A 138 15.08 11.02 24.26
N LEU A 139 16.18 11.46 23.65
CA LEU A 139 17.19 12.25 24.35
C LEU A 139 16.55 13.56 24.84
N ALA A 140 16.69 13.83 26.15
CA ALA A 140 16.16 15.04 26.75
C ALA A 140 16.88 16.27 26.17
N PRO A 141 16.14 17.27 25.63
CA PRO A 141 16.75 18.52 25.20
C PRO A 141 17.44 19.25 26.36
N GLN A 142 18.60 19.84 26.08
CA GLN A 142 19.42 20.57 27.05
C GLN A 142 19.58 22.03 26.62
N TRP A 143 19.81 22.92 27.59
CA TRP A 143 20.10 24.33 27.34
C TRP A 143 21.59 24.51 27.03
N TYR A 144 21.87 25.22 25.95
CA TYR A 144 23.21 25.60 25.52
C TYR A 144 23.30 27.12 25.45
N ARG A 145 24.37 27.66 26.02
CA ARG A 145 24.66 29.09 25.95
C ARG A 145 25.27 29.42 24.60
N LEU A 146 24.79 30.48 23.96
CA LEU A 146 25.25 30.88 22.63
C LEU A 146 26.66 31.51 22.72
N GLU A 147 27.48 31.25 21.69
CA GLU A 147 28.85 31.75 21.55
C GLU A 147 28.96 32.77 20.40
N GLU A 148 29.86 33.74 20.54
CA GLU A 148 30.28 34.62 19.45
C GLU A 148 31.16 33.88 18.43
N LYS A 149 31.37 34.47 17.25
CA LYS A 149 32.24 33.90 16.20
C LYS A 149 33.68 33.63 16.67
N LYS A 150 34.16 34.34 17.71
CA LYS A 150 35.49 34.19 18.31
C LYS A 150 35.57 33.14 19.43
N GLY A 151 34.44 32.52 19.81
CA GLY A 151 34.36 31.49 20.85
C GLY A 151 34.01 32.02 22.25
N ASP A 152 33.82 33.33 22.41
CA ASP A 152 33.41 33.93 23.68
C ASP A 152 31.91 33.65 23.95
N LYS A 153 31.57 33.20 25.16
CA LYS A 153 30.18 32.95 25.55
C LYS A 153 29.42 34.26 25.72
N LEU A 154 28.24 34.37 25.10
CA LEU A 154 27.41 35.57 25.19
C LEU A 154 26.87 35.77 26.61
N LYS A 155 26.72 37.03 27.06
CA LYS A 155 26.15 37.36 28.38
C LYS A 155 24.68 36.96 28.50
N HIS A 156 23.94 37.01 27.39
CA HIS A 156 22.52 36.68 27.27
C HIS A 156 22.29 35.85 26.00
N GLY A 157 21.26 35.00 25.99
CA GLY A 157 20.91 34.16 24.84
C GLY A 157 21.29 32.69 25.04
N GLU A 158 20.27 31.85 25.19
CA GLU A 158 20.42 30.40 25.30
C GLU A 158 19.48 29.69 24.32
N ILE A 159 19.89 28.52 23.84
CA ILE A 159 19.12 27.68 22.92
C ILE A 159 18.98 26.26 23.49
N MET A 160 17.77 25.72 23.43
CA MET A 160 17.47 24.37 23.89
C MET A 160 17.49 23.39 22.73
N LEU A 161 18.45 22.45 22.75
CA LEU A 161 18.76 21.53 21.66
C LEU A 161 18.87 20.08 22.13
N ALA A 162 18.63 19.13 21.23
CA ALA A 162 19.04 17.73 21.38
C ALA A 162 19.74 17.26 20.11
N VAL A 163 20.91 16.63 20.23
CA VAL A 163 21.68 16.10 19.10
C VAL A 163 22.00 14.63 19.37
N TRP A 164 21.67 13.76 18.42
CA TRP A 164 21.93 12.32 18.55
C TRP A 164 22.14 11.67 17.18
N ARG A 165 22.83 10.54 17.17
CA ARG A 165 22.93 9.64 16.02
C ARG A 165 21.82 8.61 16.13
N GLY A 166 20.97 8.53 15.13
CA GLY A 166 19.83 7.61 15.09
C GLY A 166 19.66 6.96 13.73
N THR A 167 18.49 6.37 13.49
CA THR A 167 18.15 5.72 12.22
C THR A 167 16.79 6.15 11.71
N GLN A 168 16.36 5.65 10.56
CA GLN A 168 15.01 5.92 10.06
C GLN A 168 13.88 5.36 10.94
N ALA A 169 14.21 4.54 11.95
CA ALA A 169 13.26 4.02 12.92
C ALA A 169 12.92 5.04 14.03
N ASP A 170 13.65 6.15 14.13
CA ASP A 170 13.33 7.23 15.06
C ASP A 170 11.94 7.83 14.77
N GLU A 171 11.15 8.05 15.81
CA GLU A 171 9.78 8.59 15.72
C GLU A 171 9.72 9.97 15.02
N VAL A 172 10.81 10.74 15.08
CA VAL A 172 10.92 12.07 14.47
C VAL A 172 11.33 12.02 12.99
N PHE A 173 11.76 10.86 12.47
CA PHE A 173 12.24 10.72 11.10
C PHE A 173 11.25 11.22 10.04
N PRO A 174 9.93 10.89 10.10
CA PRO A 174 8.97 11.32 9.09
C PRO A 174 8.76 12.85 9.05
N ASP A 175 8.90 13.51 10.20
CA ASP A 175 8.64 14.94 10.36
C ASP A 175 9.90 15.82 10.25
N ALA A 176 11.08 15.20 10.28
CA ALA A 176 12.35 15.89 10.16
C ALA A 176 12.57 16.49 8.77
N TRP A 177 13.29 17.60 8.72
CA TRP A 177 13.92 18.08 7.49
C TRP A 177 15.11 17.19 7.15
N HIS A 178 15.29 16.85 5.88
CA HIS A 178 16.35 15.94 5.46
C HIS A 178 17.36 16.62 4.54
N SER A 179 18.64 16.32 4.72
CA SER A 179 19.75 16.97 4.01
C SER A 179 19.76 16.75 2.48
N ASP A 180 19.22 15.63 2.01
CA ASP A 180 19.02 15.32 0.58
C ASP A 180 17.86 16.11 -0.05
N ALA A 181 17.06 16.81 0.74
CA ALA A 181 16.06 17.77 0.28
C ALA A 181 16.53 19.23 0.39
N ALA A 182 17.82 19.49 0.61
CA ALA A 182 18.35 20.85 0.78
C ALA A 182 18.16 21.77 -0.44
N SER A 183 17.95 21.21 -1.64
CA SER A 183 17.63 21.98 -2.85
C SER A 183 16.21 22.55 -2.87
N VAL A 184 15.35 22.15 -1.91
CA VAL A 184 13.96 22.62 -1.81
C VAL A 184 13.86 23.79 -0.85
N GLY A 185 13.20 24.86 -1.28
CA GLY A 185 12.86 25.97 -0.40
C GLY A 185 11.99 25.54 0.79
N SER A 186 11.95 26.38 1.84
CA SER A 186 11.28 26.08 3.11
C SER A 186 9.79 25.71 2.96
N GLU A 187 9.09 26.30 1.98
CA GLU A 187 7.68 25.99 1.68
C GLU A 187 7.48 24.62 1.01
N GLY A 188 8.47 24.12 0.26
CA GLY A 188 8.39 22.84 -0.43
C GLY A 188 8.62 21.64 0.50
N ILE A 189 9.17 21.85 1.69
CA ILE A 189 9.44 20.80 2.68
C ILE A 189 8.15 20.07 3.09
N SER A 190 7.03 20.79 3.23
CA SER A 190 5.73 20.18 3.56
C SER A 190 5.24 19.22 2.46
N LYS A 191 5.68 19.43 1.21
CA LYS A 191 5.25 18.66 0.02
C LYS A 191 6.07 17.40 -0.24
N ILE A 192 7.19 17.21 0.47
CA ILE A 192 8.13 16.10 0.27
C ILE A 192 8.15 15.10 1.42
N ARG A 193 7.44 15.36 2.52
CA ARG A 193 7.43 14.48 3.69
C ARG A 193 6.71 13.15 3.41
N GLY A 194 7.13 12.11 4.13
CA GLY A 194 6.35 10.88 4.22
C GLY A 194 5.09 11.11 5.07
N LYS A 195 4.02 10.33 4.82
CA LYS A 195 2.79 10.43 5.60
C LYS A 195 1.96 9.16 5.56
N VAL A 196 1.37 8.83 6.70
CA VAL A 196 0.30 7.85 6.82
C VAL A 196 -1.06 8.56 6.77
N TYR A 197 -1.93 8.15 5.87
CA TYR A 197 -3.31 8.63 5.77
C TYR A 197 -4.28 7.50 6.11
N LEU A 198 -5.32 7.84 6.86
CA LEU A 198 -6.40 6.92 7.20
C LEU A 198 -7.67 7.37 6.48
N SER A 199 -8.23 6.48 5.65
CA SER A 199 -9.58 6.67 5.13
C SER A 199 -10.58 6.59 6.29
N PRO A 200 -11.60 7.46 6.33
CA PRO A 200 -12.59 7.48 7.40
C PRO A 200 -13.32 6.13 7.52
N ARG A 201 -13.53 5.70 8.76
CA ARG A 201 -14.40 4.55 9.07
C ARG A 201 -15.85 5.01 8.98
N LEU A 202 -16.69 4.22 8.32
CA LEU A 202 -18.12 4.51 8.16
C LEU A 202 -18.92 4.47 9.48
N TRP A 203 -18.31 3.95 10.55
CA TRP A 203 -18.95 3.79 11.86
C TRP A 203 -18.14 4.55 12.90
N TYR A 204 -18.71 5.65 13.39
CA TYR A 204 -18.24 6.42 14.52
C TYR A 204 -19.44 6.77 15.39
N VAL A 205 -19.21 6.90 16.69
CA VAL A 205 -20.20 7.53 17.57
C VAL A 205 -19.92 9.02 17.50
N ARG A 206 -20.93 9.85 17.18
CA ARG A 206 -20.80 11.31 17.24
C ARG A 206 -21.27 11.77 18.61
N VAL A 207 -20.36 12.37 19.37
CA VAL A 207 -20.64 12.97 20.68
C VAL A 207 -20.47 14.47 20.52
N ASN A 208 -21.57 15.21 20.50
CA ASN A 208 -21.51 16.67 20.52
C ASN A 208 -21.43 17.15 21.98
N VAL A 209 -20.31 17.77 22.34
CA VAL A 209 -20.14 18.42 23.63
C VAL A 209 -20.59 19.87 23.48
N ILE A 210 -21.79 20.16 23.97
CA ILE A 210 -22.44 21.47 23.79
C ILE A 210 -21.92 22.44 24.86
N GLU A 211 -22.24 22.18 26.12
CA GLU A 211 -21.92 23.05 27.25
C GLU A 211 -21.88 22.28 28.56
N CYS A 212 -21.34 22.91 29.59
CA CYS A 212 -21.42 22.50 30.98
C CYS A 212 -21.95 23.69 31.77
N GLN A 213 -22.81 23.45 32.76
CA GLN A 213 -23.44 24.49 33.56
C GLN A 213 -22.95 24.43 35.01
N ASP A 214 -22.88 25.59 35.65
CA ASP A 214 -22.66 25.76 37.08
C ASP A 214 -21.37 25.12 37.63
N LEU A 215 -20.27 25.23 36.88
CA LEU A 215 -18.96 24.76 37.35
C LEU A 215 -18.44 25.59 38.52
N LEU A 216 -18.01 24.91 39.58
CA LEU A 216 -17.39 25.52 40.75
C LEU A 216 -15.88 25.67 40.52
N PRO A 217 -15.36 26.90 40.30
CA PRO A 217 -13.93 27.10 40.09
C PRO A 217 -13.16 26.85 41.40
N SER A 218 -12.04 26.10 41.30
CA SER A 218 -11.16 25.85 42.45
C SER A 218 -10.42 27.11 42.92
N ASP A 219 -10.25 28.09 42.05
CA ASP A 219 -9.67 29.41 42.34
C ASP A 219 -10.69 30.48 41.94
N LYS A 220 -11.18 31.25 42.92
CA LYS A 220 -12.21 32.29 42.70
C LYS A 220 -11.65 33.52 41.97
N SER A 221 -10.33 33.63 41.84
CA SER A 221 -9.67 34.80 41.23
C SER A 221 -9.52 34.70 39.70
N LYS A 222 -9.72 33.51 39.11
CA LYS A 222 -9.56 33.26 37.68
C LYS A 222 -10.72 32.46 37.11
N PRO A 223 -11.19 32.78 35.88
CA PRO A 223 -12.19 31.94 35.21
C PRO A 223 -11.58 30.56 34.90
N PRO A 224 -12.35 29.47 35.05
CA PRO A 224 -11.83 28.11 34.93
C PRO A 224 -11.51 27.76 33.46
N GLU A 225 -10.31 27.22 33.21
CA GLU A 225 -9.91 26.70 31.90
C GLU A 225 -10.29 25.22 31.78
N VAL A 226 -11.50 24.96 31.29
CA VAL A 226 -12.10 23.62 31.32
C VAL A 226 -12.06 22.97 29.94
N PHE A 227 -11.84 21.66 29.91
CA PHE A 227 -12.05 20.78 28.76
C PHE A 227 -12.85 19.56 29.20
N VAL A 228 -13.60 18.97 28.27
CA VAL A 228 -14.34 17.72 28.51
C VAL A 228 -13.56 16.56 27.91
N LYS A 229 -13.38 15.48 28.69
CA LYS A 229 -12.79 14.23 28.22
C LYS A 229 -13.91 13.20 28.00
N VAL A 230 -14.12 12.81 26.76
CA VAL A 230 -15.08 11.75 26.38
C VAL A 230 -14.33 10.42 26.26
N ILE A 231 -14.80 9.40 26.96
CA ILE A 231 -14.21 8.05 26.95
C ILE A 231 -15.22 7.06 26.38
N LEU A 232 -14.83 6.34 25.33
CA LEU A 232 -15.60 5.25 24.72
C LEU A 232 -14.73 3.99 24.63
N GLY A 233 -14.98 3.01 25.50
CA GLY A 233 -14.11 1.85 25.66
C GLY A 233 -12.68 2.28 26.00
N ASN A 234 -11.71 1.87 25.19
CA ASN A 234 -10.28 2.19 25.41
C ASN A 234 -9.85 3.51 24.70
N GLN A 235 -10.78 4.27 24.11
CA GLN A 235 -10.47 5.55 23.46
C GLN A 235 -10.90 6.71 24.36
N GLY A 236 -10.00 7.67 24.57
CA GLY A 236 -10.29 8.94 25.25
C GLY A 236 -9.99 10.11 24.33
N LEU A 237 -11.02 10.90 23.99
CA LEU A 237 -10.90 12.15 23.25
C LEU A 237 -11.14 13.33 24.19
N LYS A 238 -10.52 14.47 23.92
CA LYS A 238 -10.73 15.71 24.69
C LYS A 238 -11.22 16.80 23.74
N THR A 239 -12.13 17.63 24.24
CA THR A 239 -12.45 18.90 23.57
C THR A 239 -11.26 19.86 23.67
N LYS A 240 -11.30 20.94 22.90
CA LYS A 240 -10.48 22.11 23.17
C LYS A 240 -10.85 22.73 24.53
N ILE A 241 -9.99 23.61 25.02
CA ILE A 241 -10.34 24.46 26.16
C ILE A 241 -11.52 25.34 25.73
N SER A 242 -12.53 25.49 26.60
CA SER A 242 -13.71 26.27 26.26
C SER A 242 -13.32 27.71 25.88
N PRO A 243 -13.79 28.24 24.74
CA PRO A 243 -13.65 29.64 24.41
C PRO A 243 -14.47 30.55 25.36
N SER A 244 -15.53 30.03 25.96
CA SER A 244 -16.34 30.74 26.96
C SER A 244 -15.67 30.61 28.34
N ARG A 245 -15.02 31.68 28.78
CA ARG A 245 -14.37 31.78 30.09
C ARG A 245 -15.39 32.15 31.18
N SER A 246 -16.31 31.25 31.47
CA SER A 246 -17.34 31.43 32.50
C SER A 246 -17.56 30.14 33.30
N VAL A 247 -18.42 30.21 34.33
CA VAL A 247 -18.92 29.03 35.05
C VAL A 247 -19.84 28.15 34.18
N ASN A 248 -20.25 28.65 33.02
CA ASN A 248 -21.03 27.95 32.01
C ASN A 248 -20.23 27.82 30.70
N PRO A 249 -19.13 27.05 30.68
CA PRO A 249 -18.31 26.89 29.48
C PRO A 249 -19.09 26.17 28.37
N MET A 250 -18.93 26.70 27.15
CA MET A 250 -19.54 26.18 25.93
C MET A 250 -18.44 25.73 24.97
N TRP A 251 -18.69 24.66 24.21
CA TRP A 251 -17.78 24.15 23.19
C TRP A 251 -18.46 24.02 21.83
N ASN A 252 -19.66 23.42 21.82
CA ASN A 252 -20.35 22.96 20.61
C ASN A 252 -19.40 22.20 19.66
N GLU A 253 -18.62 21.28 20.25
CA GLU A 253 -17.55 20.54 19.58
C GLU A 253 -17.94 19.07 19.40
N ASP A 254 -17.83 18.58 18.17
CA ASP A 254 -18.08 17.17 17.85
C ASP A 254 -16.83 16.32 18.07
N LEU A 255 -16.94 15.33 18.95
CA LEU A 255 -15.97 14.26 19.12
C LEU A 255 -16.48 12.98 18.45
N LEU A 256 -15.60 12.30 17.70
CA LEU A 256 -15.97 11.15 16.86
C LEU A 256 -15.19 9.88 17.27
N PRO A 257 -15.37 9.34 18.49
CA PRO A 257 -14.69 8.11 18.90
C PRO A 257 -15.17 6.89 18.09
N THR A 258 -14.26 5.92 17.93
CA THR A 258 -14.54 4.66 17.20
C THR A 258 -14.53 3.47 18.15
N SER A 259 -15.54 2.60 18.14
CA SER A 259 -15.50 1.37 18.95
C SER A 259 -14.71 0.26 18.22
N LYS A 260 -13.60 -0.17 18.83
CA LYS A 260 -12.78 -1.29 18.34
C LYS A 260 -13.47 -2.65 18.47
N GLN A 261 -14.46 -2.79 19.35
CA GLN A 261 -15.16 -4.06 19.58
C GLN A 261 -16.01 -4.49 18.37
N LEU A 262 -16.41 -3.53 17.52
CA LEU A 262 -17.13 -3.79 16.28
C LEU A 262 -16.21 -4.16 15.11
N TRP A 263 -14.88 -4.14 15.31
CA TRP A 263 -13.92 -4.40 14.24
C TRP A 263 -13.69 -5.91 14.12
N LYS A 264 -13.44 -6.36 12.89
CA LYS A 264 -12.99 -7.73 12.67
C LYS A 264 -11.63 -7.90 13.34
N SER A 265 -11.42 -9.01 14.03
CA SER A 265 -10.08 -9.37 14.52
C SER A 265 -9.13 -9.53 13.33
N SER A 266 -7.91 -9.02 13.47
CA SER A 266 -6.85 -9.25 12.49
C SER A 266 -6.43 -10.72 12.51
N ILE A 267 -6.02 -11.22 11.36
CA ILE A 267 -5.48 -12.57 11.17
C ILE A 267 -3.94 -12.58 11.13
N GLY A 268 -3.32 -11.40 11.08
CA GLY A 268 -1.89 -11.24 10.93
C GLY A 268 -1.46 -9.80 10.65
N LEU A 269 -0.17 -9.65 10.39
CA LEU A 269 0.49 -8.40 10.04
C LEU A 269 1.09 -8.52 8.63
N LEU A 270 0.89 -7.50 7.81
CA LEU A 270 1.61 -7.31 6.56
C LEU A 270 2.67 -6.24 6.77
N GLU A 271 3.89 -6.55 6.42
CA GLU A 271 5.02 -5.63 6.50
C GLU A 271 5.57 -5.40 5.09
N LEU A 272 5.78 -4.13 4.75
CA LEU A 272 6.31 -3.68 3.46
C LEU A 272 7.51 -2.79 3.72
N GLY A 273 8.68 -3.21 3.27
CA GLY A 273 9.85 -2.36 3.05
C GLY A 273 9.82 -1.79 1.64
N ILE A 274 9.73 -0.46 1.52
CA ILE A 274 9.90 0.27 0.26
C ILE A 274 11.36 0.72 0.21
N ILE A 275 12.20 -0.06 -0.48
CA ILE A 275 13.65 0.08 -0.42
C ILE A 275 14.11 1.20 -1.36
N SER A 276 13.95 0.99 -2.66
CA SER A 276 14.44 1.91 -3.69
C SER A 276 13.69 1.74 -5.01
N ALA A 277 13.93 2.64 -5.95
CA ALA A 277 13.67 2.39 -7.37
C ALA A 277 14.95 2.60 -8.16
N THR A 278 15.04 1.97 -9.33
CA THR A 278 16.22 2.04 -10.22
C THR A 278 15.78 2.23 -11.66
N GLY A 279 16.56 3.02 -12.41
CA GLY A 279 16.32 3.24 -13.85
C GLY A 279 14.99 3.96 -14.13
N LEU A 280 14.58 4.87 -13.25
CA LEU A 280 13.37 5.65 -13.49
C LEU A 280 13.53 6.49 -14.76
N SER A 281 12.51 6.48 -15.62
CA SER A 281 12.49 7.33 -16.80
C SER A 281 12.41 8.81 -16.40
N PRO A 282 12.99 9.72 -17.21
CA PRO A 282 12.90 11.16 -16.97
C PRO A 282 11.49 11.70 -17.19
N MET A 283 10.91 12.28 -16.14
CA MET A 283 9.52 12.77 -16.13
C MET A 283 9.41 14.27 -16.39
N LYS A 284 10.47 15.02 -16.11
CA LYS A 284 10.55 16.45 -16.33
C LYS A 284 11.80 16.76 -17.13
N SER A 285 11.71 17.77 -17.99
CA SER A 285 12.86 18.39 -18.66
C SER A 285 12.80 19.88 -18.36
N LYS A 286 13.79 20.38 -17.61
CA LYS A 286 13.93 21.81 -17.32
C LYS A 286 15.37 22.21 -17.62
N ASP A 287 15.56 23.24 -18.44
CA ASP A 287 16.87 23.77 -18.81
C ASP A 287 17.82 22.67 -19.34
N SER A 288 17.32 21.82 -20.25
CA SER A 288 17.99 20.62 -20.81
C SER A 288 18.43 19.54 -19.81
N ARG A 289 18.16 19.72 -18.51
CA ARG A 289 18.36 18.71 -17.46
C ARG A 289 17.07 17.92 -17.24
N ALA A 290 17.18 16.62 -17.47
CA ALA A 290 16.11 15.69 -17.17
C ALA A 290 16.09 15.38 -15.66
N SER A 291 14.93 15.45 -15.02
CA SER A 291 14.78 15.17 -13.59
C SER A 291 13.56 14.31 -13.29
N THR A 292 13.56 13.70 -12.10
CA THR A 292 12.43 12.93 -11.56
C THR A 292 12.42 13.05 -10.05
N ASP A 293 11.29 13.46 -9.51
CA ASP A 293 11.06 13.70 -8.09
C ASP A 293 10.14 12.60 -7.56
N ALA A 294 10.70 11.44 -7.27
CA ALA A 294 9.93 10.23 -7.05
C ALA A 294 9.41 10.08 -5.61
N PHE A 295 8.16 9.64 -5.48
CA PHE A 295 7.60 9.13 -4.22
C PHE A 295 6.74 7.89 -4.48
N CYS A 296 6.60 7.05 -3.47
CA CYS A 296 5.75 5.86 -3.50
C CYS A 296 4.49 6.08 -2.67
N VAL A 297 3.39 5.51 -3.11
CA VAL A 297 2.15 5.40 -2.34
C VAL A 297 1.77 3.94 -2.22
N ALA A 298 1.60 3.43 -1.00
CA ALA A 298 1.08 2.10 -0.78
C ALA A 298 -0.29 2.15 -0.09
N LYS A 299 -1.21 1.33 -0.58
CA LYS A 299 -2.59 1.25 -0.08
C LYS A 299 -2.92 -0.20 0.27
N TYR A 300 -3.35 -0.39 1.51
CA TYR A 300 -3.98 -1.63 1.95
C TYR A 300 -5.15 -1.32 2.88
N GLY A 301 -6.34 -1.84 2.53
CA GLY A 301 -7.57 -1.53 3.24
C GLY A 301 -7.86 -0.02 3.28
N GLN A 302 -7.96 0.53 4.48
CA GLN A 302 -8.23 1.95 4.74
C GLN A 302 -6.95 2.77 4.98
N LYS A 303 -5.80 2.12 5.16
CA LYS A 303 -4.54 2.80 5.46
C LYS A 303 -3.76 3.00 4.16
N TRP A 304 -3.46 4.26 3.91
CA TRP A 304 -2.60 4.73 2.83
C TRP A 304 -1.30 5.22 3.44
N VAL A 305 -0.20 4.99 2.75
CA VAL A 305 1.10 5.53 3.13
C VAL A 305 1.71 6.17 1.91
N ARG A 306 2.39 7.29 2.11
CA ARG A 306 3.19 7.99 1.12
C ARG A 306 4.61 8.04 1.67
N THR A 307 5.60 7.64 0.88
CA THR A 307 6.99 7.85 1.23
C THR A 307 7.38 9.30 1.03
N ARG A 308 8.53 9.69 1.59
CA ARG A 308 9.15 10.96 1.22
C ARG A 308 9.37 11.06 -0.30
N THR A 309 9.41 12.30 -0.80
CA THR A 309 9.87 12.56 -2.17
C THR A 309 11.39 12.65 -2.18
N ILE A 310 12.03 11.86 -3.05
CA ILE A 310 13.44 11.98 -3.38
C ILE A 310 13.55 12.74 -4.70
N ILE A 311 14.37 13.78 -4.72
CA ILE A 311 14.36 14.83 -5.75
C ILE A 311 15.52 14.61 -6.70
N ASP A 312 15.29 14.93 -7.98
CA ASP A 312 16.31 14.86 -9.04
C ASP A 312 17.10 13.54 -9.04
N SER A 313 16.38 12.41 -8.95
CA SER A 313 17.00 11.09 -8.88
C SER A 313 16.27 10.05 -9.72
N PHE A 314 17.02 9.39 -10.61
CA PHE A 314 16.54 8.21 -11.34
C PHE A 314 16.73 6.90 -10.57
N SER A 315 17.36 6.95 -9.39
CA SER A 315 17.56 5.79 -8.51
C SER A 315 17.29 6.16 -7.05
N PRO A 316 16.05 6.58 -6.73
CA PRO A 316 15.71 7.04 -5.38
C PRO A 316 15.79 5.89 -4.37
N LYS A 317 16.31 6.18 -3.17
CA LYS A 317 16.31 5.26 -2.03
C LYS A 317 15.43 5.82 -0.93
N TRP A 318 14.35 5.11 -0.60
CA TRP A 318 13.44 5.51 0.47
C TRP A 318 13.78 4.80 1.78
N ASN A 319 14.02 3.48 1.72
CA ASN A 319 14.29 2.64 2.89
C ASN A 319 13.27 2.82 4.03
N GLU A 320 12.00 2.95 3.67
CA GLU A 320 10.90 3.14 4.61
C GLU A 320 10.12 1.83 4.79
N GLN A 321 9.82 1.46 6.05
CA GLN A 321 9.03 0.27 6.38
C GLN A 321 7.68 0.66 6.96
N TYR A 322 6.65 -0.04 6.52
CA TYR A 322 5.28 0.17 6.94
C TYR A 322 4.59 -1.16 7.27
N THR A 323 3.66 -1.10 8.21
CA THR A 323 2.92 -2.29 8.68
C THR A 323 1.40 -2.10 8.59
N TRP A 324 0.67 -3.17 8.29
CA TRP A 324 -0.80 -3.19 8.22
C TRP A 324 -1.37 -4.40 8.94
N GLU A 325 -2.45 -4.20 9.68
CA GLU A 325 -3.28 -5.30 10.17
C GLU A 325 -4.03 -5.95 9.00
N VAL A 326 -3.88 -7.26 8.87
CA VAL A 326 -4.53 -8.05 7.81
C VAL A 326 -5.82 -8.63 8.35
N PHE A 327 -6.93 -8.45 7.64
CA PHE A 327 -8.25 -8.99 8.03
C PHE A 327 -8.72 -10.13 7.12
N ASP A 328 -8.14 -10.22 5.93
CA ASP A 328 -8.54 -11.17 4.90
C ASP A 328 -7.32 -11.51 4.00
N PRO A 329 -6.96 -12.80 3.85
CA PRO A 329 -5.76 -13.19 3.10
C PRO A 329 -5.90 -12.91 1.60
N CYS A 330 -7.11 -12.72 1.08
CA CYS A 330 -7.37 -12.55 -0.35
C CYS A 330 -7.28 -11.10 -0.81
N THR A 331 -6.95 -10.19 0.10
CA THR A 331 -6.76 -8.77 -0.20
C THR A 331 -5.44 -8.53 -0.94
N MET A 332 -5.38 -7.41 -1.66
CA MET A 332 -4.18 -6.97 -2.36
C MET A 332 -3.66 -5.69 -1.73
N ILE A 333 -2.33 -5.62 -1.58
CA ILE A 333 -1.64 -4.35 -1.40
C ILE A 333 -1.30 -3.78 -2.78
N THR A 334 -1.61 -2.50 -2.98
CA THR A 334 -1.25 -1.76 -4.20
C THR A 334 -0.15 -0.78 -3.84
N ILE A 335 0.94 -0.78 -4.60
CA ILE A 335 2.06 0.15 -4.47
C ILE A 335 2.19 0.90 -5.79
N GLY A 336 2.01 2.22 -5.78
CA GLY A 336 2.21 3.09 -6.95
C GLY A 336 3.43 3.99 -6.77
N VAL A 337 4.14 4.25 -7.86
CA VAL A 337 5.28 5.19 -7.90
C VAL A 337 4.89 6.38 -8.78
N PHE A 338 5.20 7.58 -8.30
CA PHE A 338 4.79 8.84 -8.90
C PHE A 338 5.94 9.85 -8.90
N ASP A 339 5.91 10.76 -9.86
CA ASP A 339 6.71 11.97 -9.88
C ASP A 339 5.91 13.13 -9.28
N ASN A 340 6.51 13.85 -8.32
CA ASN A 340 5.89 14.93 -7.55
C ASN A 340 5.85 16.21 -8.38
N GLY A 341 4.69 16.51 -8.97
CA GLY A 341 4.49 17.73 -9.76
C GLY A 341 4.33 18.99 -8.90
N GLN A 342 4.17 18.83 -7.58
CA GLN A 342 3.74 19.90 -6.68
C GLN A 342 4.89 20.83 -6.25
N LEU A 343 6.13 20.41 -6.47
CA LEU A 343 7.35 21.16 -6.11
C LEU A 343 7.60 22.36 -7.04
N HIS A 344 7.19 22.27 -8.29
CA HIS A 344 7.48 23.27 -9.32
C HIS A 344 6.17 23.85 -9.90
N GLY A 345 5.55 24.80 -9.18
CA GLY A 345 4.37 25.52 -9.69
C GLY A 345 3.03 24.77 -9.53
N GLY A 346 2.94 23.77 -8.66
CA GLY A 346 1.67 23.13 -8.32
C GLY A 346 1.09 22.21 -9.40
N GLY A 347 1.94 21.69 -10.29
CA GLY A 347 1.58 20.72 -11.34
C GLY A 347 0.94 19.43 -10.81
N LYS A 348 0.35 18.66 -11.72
CA LYS A 348 -0.24 17.34 -11.41
C LYS A 348 0.86 16.30 -11.19
N ASP A 349 0.59 15.35 -10.31
CA ASP A 349 1.51 14.25 -10.06
C ASP A 349 1.49 13.26 -11.25
N SER A 350 2.66 12.94 -11.78
CA SER A 350 2.78 12.06 -12.95
C SER A 350 2.95 10.61 -12.52
N ARG A 351 2.20 9.70 -13.15
CA ARG A 351 2.24 8.25 -12.85
C ARG A 351 3.46 7.59 -13.50
N ILE A 352 4.29 6.92 -12.68
CA ILE A 352 5.45 6.14 -13.15
C ILE A 352 5.09 4.66 -13.28
N GLY A 353 4.28 4.10 -12.36
CA GLY A 353 3.82 2.72 -12.46
C GLY A 353 3.17 2.23 -11.17
N LYS A 354 2.60 1.01 -11.21
CA LYS A 354 2.01 0.37 -10.02
C LYS A 354 2.32 -1.13 -9.99
N VAL A 355 2.37 -1.65 -8.77
CA VAL A 355 2.54 -3.06 -8.43
C VAL A 355 1.37 -3.48 -7.55
N ARG A 356 0.83 -4.67 -7.78
CA ARG A 356 -0.18 -5.28 -6.91
C ARG A 356 0.32 -6.63 -6.43
N ILE A 357 0.24 -6.86 -5.12
CA ILE A 357 0.64 -8.12 -4.49
C ILE A 357 -0.53 -8.64 -3.69
N ARG A 358 -1.01 -9.85 -4.03
CA ARG A 358 -2.08 -10.52 -3.31
C ARG A 358 -1.49 -11.28 -2.13
N LEU A 359 -2.03 -11.06 -0.92
CA LEU A 359 -1.46 -11.66 0.28
C LEU A 359 -1.55 -13.19 0.27
N SER A 360 -2.58 -13.76 -0.37
CA SER A 360 -2.80 -15.20 -0.44
C SER A 360 -1.69 -15.94 -1.19
N THR A 361 -0.95 -15.26 -2.06
CA THR A 361 0.18 -15.83 -2.82
C THR A 361 1.50 -15.80 -2.05
N LEU A 362 1.56 -15.12 -0.90
CA LEU A 362 2.75 -15.04 -0.05
C LEU A 362 2.75 -16.19 0.97
N GLU A 363 3.89 -16.84 1.14
CA GLU A 363 4.11 -17.77 2.25
C GLU A 363 4.21 -16.99 3.57
N THR A 364 3.67 -17.58 4.65
CA THR A 364 3.71 -16.97 5.99
C THR A 364 5.14 -16.93 6.52
N GLU A 365 5.50 -15.83 7.19
CA GLU A 365 6.84 -15.55 7.76
C GLU A 365 7.99 -15.46 6.74
N ARG A 366 7.74 -15.71 5.46
CA ARG A 366 8.75 -15.58 4.41
C ARG A 366 8.90 -14.13 3.99
N VAL A 367 10.15 -13.67 3.91
CA VAL A 367 10.51 -12.37 3.34
C VAL A 367 10.71 -12.52 1.83
N TYR A 368 9.99 -11.72 1.06
CA TYR A 368 10.11 -11.64 -0.39
C TYR A 368 10.78 -10.33 -0.79
N THR A 369 11.99 -10.41 -1.33
CA THR A 369 12.76 -9.26 -1.84
C THR A 369 12.85 -9.32 -3.35
N HIS A 370 12.15 -8.41 -4.04
CA HIS A 370 12.08 -8.41 -5.49
C HIS A 370 12.15 -7.00 -6.07
N SER A 371 12.73 -6.89 -7.27
CA SER A 371 12.66 -5.73 -8.15
C SER A 371 11.49 -5.91 -9.11
N TYR A 372 10.45 -5.10 -8.94
CA TYR A 372 9.22 -5.12 -9.73
C TYR A 372 9.30 -4.09 -10.85
N PRO A 373 9.09 -4.47 -12.13
CA PRO A 373 9.07 -3.52 -13.22
C PRO A 373 7.87 -2.57 -13.10
N LEU A 374 8.13 -1.27 -13.24
CA LEU A 374 7.11 -0.22 -13.29
C LEU A 374 6.68 -0.06 -14.73
N ILE A 375 5.43 -0.44 -15.01
CA ILE A 375 4.87 -0.50 -16.35
C ILE A 375 3.70 0.46 -16.42
N VAL A 376 3.70 1.35 -17.41
CA VAL A 376 2.60 2.27 -17.69
C VAL A 376 2.20 2.16 -19.16
N LEU A 377 0.89 2.17 -19.38
CA LEU A 377 0.31 2.30 -20.70
C LEU A 377 0.23 3.79 -21.06
N GLN A 378 0.83 4.15 -22.19
CA GLN A 378 0.76 5.48 -22.79
C GLN A 378 0.11 5.38 -24.18
N PRO A 379 -0.34 6.50 -24.79
CA PRO A 379 -0.85 6.49 -26.16
C PRO A 379 0.15 5.94 -27.20
N SER A 380 1.45 6.06 -26.92
CA SER A 380 2.54 5.53 -27.75
C SER A 380 2.81 4.03 -27.55
N GLY A 381 2.16 3.39 -26.58
CA GLY A 381 2.35 1.98 -26.25
C GLY A 381 2.69 1.72 -24.78
N VAL A 382 3.06 0.48 -24.50
CA VAL A 382 3.57 0.08 -23.18
C VAL A 382 5.00 0.54 -23.03
N LYS A 383 5.28 1.24 -21.93
CA LYS A 383 6.63 1.68 -21.60
C LYS A 383 7.04 1.17 -20.22
N LYS A 384 8.25 0.64 -20.12
CA LYS A 384 8.93 0.40 -18.85
C LYS A 384 9.46 1.73 -18.32
N MET A 385 9.01 2.12 -17.14
CA MET A 385 9.32 3.41 -16.53
C MET A 385 10.37 3.31 -15.43
N GLY A 386 10.89 2.09 -15.19
CA GLY A 386 11.91 1.76 -14.18
C GLY A 386 11.56 0.46 -13.45
N GLU A 387 12.22 0.22 -12.33
CA GLU A 387 11.92 -0.90 -11.43
C GLU A 387 11.86 -0.41 -9.99
N VAL A 388 10.95 -0.95 -9.17
CA VAL A 388 10.85 -0.66 -7.73
C VAL A 388 11.24 -1.90 -6.93
N GLN A 389 12.15 -1.73 -5.99
CA GLN A 389 12.62 -2.77 -5.08
C GLN A 389 11.78 -2.77 -3.80
N LEU A 390 11.12 -3.88 -3.53
CA LEU A 390 10.24 -4.06 -2.39
C LEU A 390 10.64 -5.30 -1.59
N ALA A 391 10.54 -5.19 -0.27
CA ALA A 391 10.57 -6.33 0.66
C ALA A 391 9.17 -6.51 1.26
N VAL A 392 8.62 -7.72 1.20
CA VAL A 392 7.27 -8.00 1.73
C VAL A 392 7.32 -9.22 2.64
N ARG A 393 6.74 -9.11 3.84
CA ARG A 393 6.51 -10.23 4.75
C ARG A 393 5.06 -10.24 5.19
N PHE A 394 4.45 -11.42 5.17
CA PHE A 394 3.14 -11.64 5.77
C PHE A 394 3.29 -12.57 6.97
N SER A 395 3.01 -12.06 8.16
CA SER A 395 3.05 -12.81 9.41
C SER A 395 1.64 -13.11 9.90
N CYS A 396 1.41 -14.32 10.39
CA CYS A 396 0.06 -14.77 10.77
C CYS A 396 -0.03 -14.98 12.28
N SER A 397 -1.05 -14.40 12.91
CA SER A 397 -1.26 -14.55 14.36
C SER A 397 -1.84 -15.93 14.72
N SER A 398 -2.69 -16.49 13.86
CA SER A 398 -3.27 -17.82 14.04
C SER A 398 -3.61 -18.44 12.69
N TYR A 399 -2.93 -19.55 12.38
CA TYR A 399 -3.12 -20.28 11.13
C TYR A 399 -4.56 -20.78 10.98
N VAL A 400 -5.16 -21.28 12.07
CA VAL A 400 -6.54 -21.78 12.08
C VAL A 400 -7.54 -20.65 11.78
N ASN A 401 -7.38 -19.48 12.43
CA ASN A 401 -8.25 -18.33 12.17
C ASN A 401 -8.16 -17.84 10.72
N MET A 402 -6.96 -17.89 10.14
CA MET A 402 -6.74 -17.57 8.73
C MET A 402 -7.42 -18.59 7.81
N LEU A 403 -7.28 -19.91 8.05
CA LEU A 403 -7.96 -20.93 7.24
C LEU A 403 -9.49 -20.79 7.34
N HIS A 404 -10.00 -20.51 8.53
CA HIS A 404 -11.44 -20.27 8.74
C HIS A 404 -11.96 -19.07 7.93
N LYS A 405 -11.12 -18.08 7.59
CA LYS A 405 -11.56 -16.98 6.70
C LYS A 405 -11.99 -17.47 5.33
N TYR A 406 -11.42 -18.56 4.81
CA TYR A 406 -11.78 -19.06 3.48
C TYR A 406 -13.24 -19.52 3.37
N THR A 407 -13.84 -19.91 4.50
CA THR A 407 -15.25 -20.35 4.52
C THR A 407 -16.22 -19.20 4.76
N GLN A 408 -15.74 -18.07 5.30
CA GLN A 408 -16.55 -16.90 5.64
C GLN A 408 -16.94 -16.04 4.41
N PRO A 409 -18.13 -15.44 4.43
CA PRO A 409 -18.57 -14.51 3.38
C PRO A 409 -17.65 -13.29 3.30
N LEU A 410 -17.35 -12.85 2.07
CA LEU A 410 -16.50 -11.69 1.79
C LEU A 410 -17.17 -10.37 2.20
N LEU A 411 -18.48 -10.24 1.93
CA LEU A 411 -19.25 -9.04 2.19
C LEU A 411 -20.07 -9.17 3.49
N PRO A 412 -20.49 -8.05 4.10
CA PRO A 412 -21.47 -8.07 5.19
C PRO A 412 -22.79 -8.71 4.76
N LYS A 413 -23.50 -9.35 5.71
CA LYS A 413 -24.76 -10.09 5.48
C LYS A 413 -25.78 -9.32 4.64
N MET A 414 -25.94 -8.01 4.90
CA MET A 414 -26.92 -7.18 4.19
C MET A 414 -26.70 -7.11 2.67
N HIS A 415 -25.46 -7.21 2.19
CA HIS A 415 -25.17 -7.18 0.75
C HIS A 415 -25.66 -8.43 0.01
N TYR A 416 -25.97 -9.51 0.73
CA TYR A 416 -26.56 -10.73 0.16
C TYR A 416 -28.08 -10.77 0.33
N VAL A 417 -28.59 -10.19 1.41
CA VAL A 417 -30.03 -10.14 1.66
C VAL A 417 -30.71 -9.11 0.76
N HIS A 418 -30.06 -7.96 0.57
CA HIS A 418 -30.50 -6.86 -0.29
C HIS A 418 -29.31 -6.42 -1.18
N PRO A 419 -29.04 -7.13 -2.28
CA PRO A 419 -27.94 -6.79 -3.17
C PRO A 419 -28.20 -5.45 -3.86
N LEU A 420 -27.15 -4.64 -3.95
CA LEU A 420 -27.15 -3.42 -4.75
C LEU A 420 -27.10 -3.79 -6.24
N SER A 421 -27.79 -3.04 -7.09
CA SER A 421 -27.68 -3.22 -8.54
C SER A 421 -26.27 -2.85 -9.00
N VAL A 422 -25.84 -3.40 -10.15
CA VAL A 422 -24.52 -3.09 -10.74
C VAL A 422 -24.34 -1.58 -10.91
N ILE A 423 -25.39 -0.91 -11.41
CA ILE A 423 -25.42 0.55 -11.61
C ILE A 423 -25.26 1.29 -10.27
N GLN A 424 -26.00 0.89 -9.23
CA GLN A 424 -25.88 1.50 -7.91
C GLN A 424 -24.48 1.31 -7.32
N MET A 425 -23.89 0.12 -7.47
CA MET A 425 -22.52 -0.15 -7.02
C MET A 425 -21.51 0.76 -7.72
N ASP A 426 -21.65 0.98 -9.02
CA ASP A 426 -20.74 1.83 -9.79
C ASP A 426 -20.89 3.32 -9.41
N ILE A 427 -22.12 3.80 -9.23
CA ILE A 427 -22.40 5.16 -8.73
C ILE A 427 -21.78 5.35 -7.33
N LEU A 428 -21.99 4.41 -6.41
CA LEU A 428 -21.45 4.48 -5.06
C LEU A 428 -19.91 4.42 -5.05
N ARG A 429 -19.31 3.59 -5.91
CA ARG A 429 -17.85 3.52 -6.06
C ARG A 429 -17.29 4.85 -6.57
N HIS A 430 -17.97 5.48 -7.53
CA HIS A 430 -17.58 6.79 -8.04
C HIS A 430 -17.64 7.85 -6.92
N HIS A 431 -18.75 7.96 -6.20
CA HIS A 431 -18.89 8.90 -5.08
C HIS A 431 -17.85 8.65 -3.97
N ALA A 432 -17.64 7.38 -3.58
CA ALA A 432 -16.65 7.03 -2.58
C ALA A 432 -15.23 7.47 -3.01
N THR A 433 -14.90 7.31 -4.29
CA THR A 433 -13.63 7.76 -4.84
C THR A 433 -13.50 9.29 -4.77
N GLN A 434 -14.52 10.05 -5.19
CA GLN A 434 -14.47 11.51 -5.12
C GLN A 434 -14.31 12.01 -3.67
N ILE A 435 -15.03 11.42 -2.72
CA ILE A 435 -14.92 11.77 -1.30
C ILE A 435 -13.50 11.51 -0.78
N VAL A 436 -12.91 10.36 -1.10
CA VAL A 436 -11.54 10.03 -0.70
C VAL A 436 -10.53 10.99 -1.34
N SER A 437 -10.69 11.30 -2.64
CA SER A 437 -9.84 12.25 -3.35
C SER A 437 -9.87 13.65 -2.73
N VAL A 438 -11.05 14.19 -2.45
CA VAL A 438 -11.22 15.52 -1.83
C VAL A 438 -10.64 15.57 -0.41
N ARG A 439 -10.73 14.47 0.33
CA ARG A 439 -10.19 14.42 1.69
C ARG A 439 -8.67 14.33 1.70
N LEU A 440 -8.11 13.44 0.89
CA LEU A 440 -6.66 13.23 0.84
C LEU A 440 -5.93 14.42 0.18
N SER A 441 -6.62 15.22 -0.65
CA SER A 441 -6.07 16.46 -1.20
C SER A 441 -5.97 17.61 -0.19
N ARG A 442 -6.69 17.52 0.94
CA ARG A 442 -6.61 18.50 2.05
C ARG A 442 -5.56 18.13 3.10
N ALA A 443 -4.95 16.95 3.00
CA ALA A 443 -3.90 16.54 3.91
C ALA A 443 -2.56 17.17 3.51
N GLU A 444 -1.63 17.31 4.46
CA GLU A 444 -0.27 17.80 4.19
C GLU A 444 0.76 16.70 4.39
N PRO A 445 1.51 16.24 3.37
CA PRO A 445 1.37 16.60 1.95
C PRO A 445 0.09 16.04 1.31
N PRO A 446 -0.45 16.68 0.25
CA PRO A 446 -1.71 16.25 -0.35
C PRO A 446 -1.50 15.10 -1.34
N LEU A 447 -2.39 14.10 -1.27
CA LEU A 447 -2.54 13.13 -2.35
C LEU A 447 -3.65 13.62 -3.27
N ARG A 448 -3.28 14.03 -4.49
CA ARG A 448 -4.21 14.59 -5.45
C ARG A 448 -5.09 13.52 -6.09
N LYS A 449 -6.14 13.98 -6.77
CA LYS A 449 -7.17 13.13 -7.40
C LYS A 449 -6.54 12.10 -8.34
N GLU A 450 -5.56 12.49 -9.16
CA GLU A 450 -4.87 11.60 -10.10
C GLU A 450 -4.17 10.42 -9.42
N VAL A 451 -3.55 10.64 -8.26
CA VAL A 451 -2.91 9.58 -7.47
C VAL A 451 -3.96 8.63 -6.90
N VAL A 452 -5.03 9.17 -6.34
CA VAL A 452 -6.12 8.37 -5.75
C VAL A 452 -6.83 7.55 -6.82
N GLU A 453 -7.16 8.14 -7.96
CA GLU A 453 -7.84 7.44 -9.06
C GLU A 453 -6.97 6.33 -9.67
N PHE A 454 -5.66 6.55 -9.78
CA PHE A 454 -4.71 5.53 -10.25
C PHE A 454 -4.56 4.37 -9.24
N MET A 455 -4.54 4.67 -7.95
CA MET A 455 -4.43 3.66 -6.88
C MET A 455 -5.75 2.89 -6.63
N LEU A 456 -6.89 3.49 -6.96
CA LEU A 456 -8.23 2.88 -6.83
C LEU A 456 -8.74 2.22 -8.11
N ASP A 457 -7.99 2.32 -9.21
CA ASP A 457 -8.31 1.69 -10.49
C ASP A 457 -9.67 2.14 -11.08
N VAL A 458 -10.02 3.42 -10.91
CA VAL A 458 -11.34 3.95 -11.32
C VAL A 458 -11.64 3.70 -12.80
N GLY A 459 -10.61 3.73 -13.65
CA GLY A 459 -10.71 3.48 -15.09
C GLY A 459 -10.89 2.01 -15.49
N THR A 460 -10.92 1.03 -14.57
CA THR A 460 -11.09 -0.39 -14.94
C THR A 460 -12.48 -0.70 -15.47
N HIS A 461 -13.49 0.07 -15.05
CA HIS A 461 -14.88 -0.10 -15.48
C HIS A 461 -15.18 0.53 -16.85
N ILE A 462 -14.28 1.35 -17.38
CA ILE A 462 -14.39 1.91 -18.72
C ILE A 462 -14.09 0.79 -19.72
N TRP A 463 -14.97 0.64 -20.70
CA TRP A 463 -14.82 -0.37 -21.74
C TRP A 463 -13.57 -0.10 -22.59
N SER A 464 -12.89 -1.17 -23.03
CA SER A 464 -11.73 -1.11 -23.92
C SER A 464 -11.67 -2.38 -24.77
N VAL A 465 -11.43 -2.21 -26.09
CA VAL A 465 -11.23 -3.31 -27.04
C VAL A 465 -10.09 -4.25 -26.59
N ARG A 466 -8.96 -3.68 -26.17
CA ARG A 466 -7.78 -4.42 -25.73
C ARG A 466 -8.09 -5.36 -24.56
N ARG A 467 -8.78 -4.84 -23.53
CA ARG A 467 -9.18 -5.65 -22.36
C ARG A 467 -10.14 -6.76 -22.74
N SER A 468 -11.04 -6.49 -23.69
CA SER A 468 -11.98 -7.49 -24.22
C SER A 468 -11.25 -8.62 -24.95
N LYS A 469 -10.27 -8.30 -25.81
CA LYS A 469 -9.40 -9.30 -26.46
C LYS A 469 -8.61 -10.12 -25.43
N ALA A 470 -8.01 -9.47 -24.44
CA ALA A 470 -7.25 -10.15 -23.40
C ALA A 470 -8.11 -11.14 -22.60
N ASN A 471 -9.35 -10.75 -22.26
CA ASN A 471 -10.30 -11.65 -21.61
C ASN A 471 -10.72 -12.83 -22.50
N PHE A 472 -10.86 -12.62 -23.82
CA PHE A 472 -11.13 -13.70 -24.77
C PHE A 472 -10.00 -14.74 -24.80
N PHE A 473 -8.74 -14.32 -24.94
CA PHE A 473 -7.60 -15.24 -24.94
C PHE A 473 -7.42 -15.98 -23.61
N ARG A 474 -7.78 -15.35 -22.48
CA ARG A 474 -7.84 -16.03 -21.17
C ARG A 474 -8.82 -17.20 -21.18
N ILE A 475 -10.01 -17.03 -21.77
CA ILE A 475 -10.94 -18.16 -21.96
C ILE A 475 -10.34 -19.22 -22.86
N THR A 476 -9.81 -18.83 -24.02
CA THR A 476 -9.24 -19.80 -24.97
C THR A 476 -8.16 -20.64 -24.31
N ASN A 477 -7.36 -20.08 -23.40
CA ASN A 477 -6.38 -20.83 -22.61
C ASN A 477 -7.04 -21.79 -21.59
N VAL A 478 -8.13 -21.37 -20.95
CA VAL A 478 -8.91 -22.25 -20.06
C VAL A 478 -9.52 -23.41 -20.84
N ILE A 479 -10.18 -23.13 -21.97
CA ILE A 479 -10.77 -24.14 -22.88
C ILE A 479 -9.67 -25.02 -23.49
N GLY A 480 -8.50 -24.46 -23.79
CA GLY A 480 -7.35 -25.18 -24.33
C GLY A 480 -6.91 -26.34 -23.43
N SER A 481 -7.08 -26.21 -22.11
CA SER A 481 -6.83 -27.33 -21.18
C SER A 481 -7.82 -28.48 -21.39
N ALA A 482 -9.09 -28.20 -21.68
CA ALA A 482 -10.08 -29.21 -22.02
C ALA A 482 -9.82 -29.84 -23.40
N ILE A 483 -9.40 -29.03 -24.38
CA ILE A 483 -8.98 -29.52 -25.71
C ILE A 483 -7.77 -30.46 -25.58
N ALA A 484 -6.82 -30.16 -24.70
CA ALA A 484 -5.67 -31.02 -24.44
C ALA A 484 -6.07 -32.39 -23.87
N VAL A 485 -7.06 -32.43 -22.97
CA VAL A 485 -7.64 -33.69 -22.47
C VAL A 485 -8.31 -34.46 -23.62
N GLY A 486 -9.06 -33.79 -24.50
CA GLY A 486 -9.65 -34.42 -25.69
C GLY A 486 -8.61 -35.01 -26.64
N LYS A 487 -7.51 -34.29 -26.90
CA LYS A 487 -6.39 -34.81 -27.70
C LYS A 487 -5.68 -35.98 -27.03
N TRP A 488 -5.53 -35.96 -25.71
CA TRP A 488 -4.97 -37.08 -24.96
C TRP A 488 -5.88 -38.32 -25.04
N PHE A 489 -7.20 -38.12 -24.96
CA PHE A 489 -8.17 -39.18 -25.19
C PHE A 489 -8.09 -39.77 -26.61
N ASP A 490 -7.97 -38.92 -27.62
CA ASP A 490 -7.76 -39.35 -29.01
C ASP A 490 -6.47 -40.19 -29.18
N GLN A 491 -5.38 -39.81 -28.49
CA GLN A 491 -4.14 -40.60 -28.46
C GLN A 491 -4.31 -41.99 -27.81
N ILE A 492 -5.19 -42.12 -26.82
CA ILE A 492 -5.54 -43.41 -26.20
C ILE A 492 -6.32 -44.26 -27.20
N CYS A 493 -7.31 -43.69 -27.87
CA CYS A 493 -8.11 -44.36 -28.90
C CYS A 493 -7.26 -44.83 -30.10
N GLN A 494 -6.21 -44.08 -30.44
CA GLN A 494 -5.25 -44.43 -31.50
C GLN A 494 -4.13 -45.38 -31.02
N TRP A 495 -4.17 -45.87 -29.77
CA TRP A 495 -3.20 -46.82 -29.21
C TRP A 495 -1.73 -46.36 -29.31
N LYS A 496 -1.49 -45.04 -29.26
CA LYS A 496 -0.14 -44.49 -29.44
C LYS A 496 0.86 -44.96 -28.36
N ASN A 497 0.37 -45.23 -27.15
CA ASN A 497 1.13 -45.90 -26.09
C ASN A 497 0.33 -47.10 -25.55
N PRO A 498 0.68 -48.33 -25.96
CA PRO A 498 -0.15 -49.51 -25.71
C PRO A 498 -0.27 -49.83 -24.21
N ILE A 499 0.77 -49.60 -23.42
CA ILE A 499 0.77 -49.88 -21.98
C ILE A 499 -0.24 -48.98 -21.25
N THR A 500 -0.22 -47.67 -21.53
CA THR A 500 -1.17 -46.73 -20.93
C THR A 500 -2.60 -47.02 -21.37
N THR A 501 -2.80 -47.38 -22.64
CA THR A 501 -4.11 -47.73 -23.15
C THR A 501 -4.66 -48.98 -22.46
N ILE A 502 -3.85 -50.04 -22.28
CA ILE A 502 -4.26 -51.25 -21.55
C ILE A 502 -4.64 -50.92 -20.10
N LEU A 503 -3.84 -50.14 -19.38
CA LEU A 503 -4.14 -49.74 -18.00
C LEU A 503 -5.45 -48.95 -17.90
N ILE A 504 -5.73 -48.08 -18.86
CA ILE A 504 -6.98 -47.30 -18.90
C ILE A 504 -8.18 -48.19 -19.22
N HIS A 505 -8.04 -49.20 -20.09
CA HIS A 505 -9.10 -50.18 -20.34
C HIS A 505 -9.40 -51.03 -19.10
N ILE A 506 -8.36 -51.49 -18.38
CA ILE A 506 -8.53 -52.20 -17.10
C ILE A 506 -9.28 -51.31 -16.10
N LEU A 507 -8.86 -50.05 -15.95
CA LEU A 507 -9.54 -49.09 -15.08
C LEU A 507 -10.99 -48.85 -15.51
N TYR A 508 -11.25 -48.69 -16.81
CA TYR A 508 -12.58 -48.51 -17.37
C TYR A 508 -13.49 -49.70 -17.03
N VAL A 509 -13.00 -50.94 -17.23
CA VAL A 509 -13.74 -52.15 -16.85
C VAL A 509 -14.06 -52.16 -15.35
N ILE A 510 -13.10 -51.85 -14.48
CA ILE A 510 -13.32 -51.77 -13.03
C ILE A 510 -14.39 -50.71 -12.69
N LEU A 511 -14.34 -49.53 -13.31
CA LEU A 511 -15.31 -48.45 -13.07
C LEU A 511 -16.72 -48.77 -13.59
N VAL A 512 -16.83 -49.54 -14.68
CA VAL A 512 -18.12 -50.02 -15.21
C VAL A 512 -18.71 -51.10 -14.30
N LEU A 513 -17.88 -52.01 -13.79
CA LEU A 513 -18.31 -53.07 -12.86
C LEU A 513 -18.69 -52.53 -11.48
N TYR A 514 -18.03 -51.46 -11.03
CA TYR A 514 -18.25 -50.82 -9.73
C TYR A 514 -18.46 -49.31 -9.89
N PRO A 515 -19.67 -48.87 -10.30
CA PRO A 515 -19.96 -47.45 -10.52
C PRO A 515 -19.81 -46.60 -9.25
N GLU A 516 -19.88 -47.21 -8.06
CA GLU A 516 -19.63 -46.55 -6.77
C GLU A 516 -18.19 -45.99 -6.67
N LEU A 517 -17.23 -46.55 -7.41
CA LEU A 517 -15.83 -46.11 -7.42
C LEU A 517 -15.57 -44.90 -8.32
N ILE A 518 -16.53 -44.46 -9.14
CA ILE A 518 -16.32 -43.34 -10.09
C ILE A 518 -15.98 -42.03 -9.35
N LEU A 519 -16.77 -41.63 -8.36
CA LEU A 519 -16.50 -40.39 -7.63
C LEU A 519 -15.24 -40.46 -6.75
N PRO A 520 -15.00 -41.53 -5.96
CA PRO A 520 -13.76 -41.70 -5.22
C PRO A 520 -12.50 -41.62 -6.09
N THR A 521 -12.51 -42.27 -7.26
CA THR A 521 -11.37 -42.26 -8.18
C THR A 521 -11.11 -40.87 -8.77
N ILE A 522 -12.14 -40.11 -9.14
CA ILE A 522 -12.00 -38.71 -9.58
C ILE A 522 -11.32 -37.86 -8.49
N PHE A 523 -11.78 -37.95 -7.23
CA PHE A 523 -11.19 -37.18 -6.14
C PHE A 523 -9.74 -37.59 -5.83
N LEU A 524 -9.42 -38.89 -5.91
CA LEU A 524 -8.04 -39.37 -5.79
C LEU A 524 -7.15 -38.88 -6.93
N TYR A 525 -7.64 -38.87 -8.17
CA TYR A 525 -6.89 -38.30 -9.30
C TYR A 525 -6.59 -36.82 -9.08
N LEU A 526 -7.57 -36.03 -8.64
CA LEU A 526 -7.36 -34.61 -8.30
C LEU A 526 -6.33 -34.45 -7.18
N PHE A 527 -6.34 -35.32 -6.17
CA PHE A 527 -5.37 -35.33 -5.09
C PHE A 527 -3.94 -35.62 -5.59
N PHE A 528 -3.74 -36.69 -6.36
CA PHE A 528 -2.43 -37.06 -6.90
C PHE A 528 -1.91 -36.03 -7.91
N ILE A 529 -2.75 -35.51 -8.81
CA ILE A 529 -2.37 -34.43 -9.73
C ILE A 529 -1.95 -33.18 -8.96
N GLY A 530 -2.67 -32.84 -7.88
CA GLY A 530 -2.31 -31.74 -7.01
C GLY A 530 -0.95 -31.93 -6.36
N ILE A 531 -0.69 -33.09 -5.73
CA ILE A 531 0.63 -33.40 -5.13
C ILE A 531 1.73 -33.38 -6.18
N TRP A 532 1.49 -33.94 -7.36
CA TRP A 532 2.44 -33.93 -8.45
C TRP A 532 2.80 -32.49 -8.87
N ARG A 533 1.79 -31.62 -9.02
CA ARG A 533 1.96 -30.20 -9.36
C ARG A 533 2.63 -29.39 -8.26
N TYR A 534 2.62 -29.84 -7.00
CA TYR A 534 3.35 -29.19 -5.91
C TYR A 534 4.84 -29.04 -6.24
N ARG A 535 5.42 -30.01 -6.97
CA ARG A 535 6.84 -29.98 -7.35
C ARG A 535 7.19 -28.82 -8.31
N TRP A 536 6.21 -28.31 -9.06
CA TRP A 536 6.35 -27.16 -9.96
C TRP A 536 5.59 -25.92 -9.46
N LYS A 537 5.34 -25.84 -8.15
CA LYS A 537 4.71 -24.69 -7.53
C LYS A 537 5.44 -23.39 -7.89
N PRO A 538 4.71 -22.30 -8.25
CA PRO A 538 5.30 -20.98 -8.43
C PRO A 538 5.99 -20.51 -7.15
N ARG A 539 7.28 -20.15 -7.24
CA ARG A 539 8.08 -19.71 -6.08
C ARG A 539 8.03 -18.21 -5.83
N HIS A 540 7.61 -17.44 -6.83
CA HIS A 540 7.59 -15.98 -6.77
C HIS A 540 6.16 -15.45 -6.83
N PRO A 541 5.87 -14.32 -6.14
CA PRO A 541 4.58 -13.68 -6.24
C PRO A 541 4.31 -13.23 -7.68
N PRO A 542 3.04 -13.23 -8.11
CA PRO A 542 2.68 -12.74 -9.43
C PRO A 542 3.03 -11.25 -9.55
N HIS A 543 3.44 -10.85 -10.75
CA HIS A 543 3.69 -9.45 -11.11
C HIS A 543 2.80 -9.07 -12.30
N MET A 544 2.84 -7.80 -12.67
CA MET A 544 2.06 -7.26 -13.79
C MET A 544 2.56 -7.83 -15.13
N ASP A 545 1.67 -8.47 -15.89
CA ASP A 545 2.02 -9.17 -17.14
C ASP A 545 1.42 -8.43 -18.36
N ILE A 546 2.33 -7.96 -19.21
CA ILE A 546 2.00 -7.21 -20.43
C ILE A 546 1.33 -8.12 -21.47
N ARG A 547 1.82 -9.36 -21.62
CA ARG A 547 1.30 -10.31 -22.62
C ARG A 547 -0.10 -10.75 -22.24
N LEU A 548 -0.32 -11.03 -20.96
CA LEU A 548 -1.64 -11.33 -20.44
C LEU A 548 -2.61 -10.16 -20.67
N SER A 549 -2.13 -8.92 -20.56
CA SER A 549 -2.91 -7.70 -20.80
C SER A 549 -3.07 -7.35 -22.28
N HIS A 550 -2.49 -8.16 -23.18
CA HIS A 550 -2.35 -7.90 -24.62
C HIS A 550 -1.73 -6.56 -24.97
N ALA A 551 -1.01 -5.94 -24.04
CA ALA A 551 -0.57 -4.56 -24.20
C ALA A 551 0.64 -4.42 -25.16
N ASP A 552 1.29 -5.53 -25.52
CA ASP A 552 2.39 -5.63 -26.49
C ASP A 552 1.95 -5.73 -27.96
N VAL A 553 0.69 -6.05 -28.23
CA VAL A 553 0.16 -6.30 -29.60
C VAL A 553 -0.82 -5.19 -30.05
N VAL A 554 -1.02 -4.15 -29.24
CA VAL A 554 -2.07 -3.15 -29.45
C VAL A 554 -1.63 -2.06 -30.42
N GLY A 555 -2.49 -1.75 -31.40
CA GLY A 555 -2.28 -0.66 -32.35
C GLY A 555 -2.61 0.73 -31.75
N PRO A 556 -2.07 1.81 -32.33
CA PRO A 556 -2.25 3.17 -31.82
C PRO A 556 -3.72 3.59 -31.73
N ASP A 557 -4.58 3.17 -32.66
CA ASP A 557 -6.01 3.49 -32.65
C ASP A 557 -6.76 2.91 -31.44
N GLU A 558 -6.35 1.73 -30.96
CA GLU A 558 -6.96 1.08 -29.79
C GLU A 558 -6.50 1.74 -28.47
N LEU A 559 -5.28 2.28 -28.44
CA LEU A 559 -4.81 3.10 -27.32
C LEU A 559 -5.49 4.46 -27.29
N ASP A 560 -5.67 5.08 -28.46
CA ASP A 560 -6.38 6.36 -28.60
C ASP A 560 -7.85 6.27 -28.15
N GLU A 561 -8.47 5.09 -28.22
CA GLU A 561 -9.79 4.83 -27.65
C GLU A 561 -9.75 4.74 -26.12
N GLU A 562 -8.78 4.03 -25.53
CA GLU A 562 -8.68 3.86 -24.07
C GLU A 562 -8.32 5.17 -23.33
N PHE A 563 -7.69 6.11 -24.03
CA PHE A 563 -7.33 7.43 -23.50
C PHE A 563 -8.29 8.55 -23.88
N ASP A 564 -9.35 8.27 -24.65
CA ASP A 564 -10.38 9.26 -24.99
C ASP A 564 -11.20 9.63 -23.75
N THR A 565 -11.59 10.90 -23.64
CA THR A 565 -12.39 11.39 -22.53
C THR A 565 -13.86 11.03 -22.71
N PHE A 566 -14.65 11.13 -21.64
CA PHE A 566 -16.10 11.08 -21.72
C PHE A 566 -16.69 12.43 -21.27
N PRO A 567 -17.43 13.16 -22.13
CA PRO A 567 -17.75 12.88 -23.53
C PRO A 567 -16.51 12.83 -24.45
N THR A 568 -16.62 12.11 -25.57
CA THR A 568 -15.51 11.92 -26.54
C THR A 568 -15.04 13.26 -27.08
N SER A 569 -13.72 13.44 -27.16
CA SER A 569 -13.13 14.64 -27.77
C SER A 569 -12.89 14.46 -29.28
N LYS A 570 -13.38 13.37 -29.87
CA LYS A 570 -13.08 12.95 -31.25
C LYS A 570 -14.23 13.28 -32.21
N SER A 571 -13.91 13.31 -33.50
CA SER A 571 -14.90 13.58 -34.56
C SER A 571 -15.94 12.45 -34.66
N SER A 572 -17.16 12.79 -35.08
CA SER A 572 -18.28 11.84 -35.23
C SER A 572 -17.95 10.63 -36.11
N ASP A 573 -17.13 10.79 -37.14
CA ASP A 573 -16.74 9.70 -38.05
C ASP A 573 -15.84 8.67 -37.35
N SER A 574 -14.92 9.13 -36.50
CA SER A 574 -14.08 8.25 -35.70
C SER A 574 -14.90 7.47 -34.67
N VAL A 575 -15.92 8.10 -34.08
CA VAL A 575 -16.86 7.47 -33.15
C VAL A 575 -17.71 6.43 -33.87
N ARG A 576 -18.17 6.73 -35.09
CA ARG A 576 -18.92 5.78 -35.93
C ARG A 576 -18.09 4.54 -36.27
N MET A 577 -16.84 4.73 -36.70
CA MET A 577 -15.91 3.62 -36.98
C MET A 577 -15.64 2.77 -35.72
N ARG A 578 -15.46 3.41 -34.56
CA ARG A 578 -15.33 2.71 -33.26
C ARG A 578 -16.60 1.95 -32.89
N TYR A 579 -17.78 2.53 -33.11
CA TYR A 579 -19.06 1.89 -32.86
C TYR A 579 -19.29 0.66 -33.76
N ASP A 580 -18.95 0.74 -35.04
CA ASP A 580 -19.09 -0.39 -35.97
C ASP A 580 -18.11 -1.52 -35.62
N ARG A 581 -16.87 -1.18 -35.22
CA ARG A 581 -15.91 -2.12 -34.64
C ARG A 581 -16.45 -2.76 -33.37
N LEU A 582 -17.06 -1.97 -32.49
CA LEU A 582 -17.71 -2.44 -31.26
C LEU A 582 -18.90 -3.37 -31.55
N ARG A 583 -19.67 -3.10 -32.61
CA ARG A 583 -20.80 -3.95 -33.04
C ARG A 583 -20.33 -5.30 -33.59
N SER A 584 -19.26 -5.33 -34.39
CA SER A 584 -18.68 -6.57 -34.91
C SER A 584 -18.05 -7.45 -33.83
N ILE A 585 -17.43 -6.84 -32.81
CA ILE A 585 -16.88 -7.54 -31.65
C ILE A 585 -18.00 -7.95 -30.67
N GLY A 586 -18.95 -7.05 -30.44
CA GLY A 586 -20.12 -7.26 -29.59
C GLY A 586 -21.00 -8.42 -30.05
N GLY A 587 -21.14 -8.62 -31.37
CA GLY A 587 -21.80 -9.79 -31.96
C GLY A 587 -21.10 -11.14 -31.68
N ARG A 588 -19.82 -11.12 -31.27
CA ARG A 588 -19.05 -12.33 -30.90
C ARG A 588 -18.85 -12.50 -29.38
N ILE A 589 -19.06 -11.46 -28.58
CA ILE A 589 -18.64 -11.40 -27.16
C ILE A 589 -19.82 -11.13 -26.21
N GLN A 590 -21.06 -11.44 -26.61
CA GLN A 590 -22.21 -11.13 -25.76
C GLN A 590 -22.19 -11.96 -24.46
N THR A 591 -21.94 -11.23 -23.37
CA THR A 591 -22.43 -11.35 -21.98
C THR A 591 -21.77 -12.17 -20.86
N VAL A 592 -20.76 -13.04 -21.04
CA VAL A 592 -20.22 -13.78 -19.85
C VAL A 592 -18.70 -14.02 -19.87
N VAL A 593 -17.97 -13.45 -20.83
CA VAL A 593 -16.59 -13.87 -21.13
C VAL A 593 -15.60 -13.61 -19.97
N GLY A 594 -15.53 -12.38 -19.45
CA GLY A 594 -14.58 -12.05 -18.37
C GLY A 594 -14.83 -12.82 -17.08
N ASP A 595 -16.08 -13.01 -16.71
CA ASP A 595 -16.47 -13.74 -15.51
C ASP A 595 -16.23 -15.25 -15.68
N LEU A 596 -16.56 -15.83 -16.84
CA LEU A 596 -16.31 -17.24 -17.14
C LEU A 596 -14.81 -17.55 -17.14
N ALA A 597 -13.98 -16.67 -17.74
CA ALA A 597 -12.52 -16.79 -17.69
C ALA A 597 -12.02 -16.81 -16.24
N THR A 598 -12.54 -15.90 -15.42
CA THR A 598 -12.16 -15.78 -14.01
C THR A 598 -12.56 -17.02 -13.21
N GLN A 599 -13.73 -17.60 -13.44
CA GLN A 599 -14.12 -18.87 -12.80
C GLN A 599 -13.23 -20.04 -13.24
N GLY A 600 -12.93 -20.14 -14.54
CA GLY A 600 -12.05 -21.18 -15.07
C GLY A 600 -10.62 -21.11 -14.51
N GLU A 601 -10.06 -19.91 -14.42
CA GLU A 601 -8.74 -19.70 -13.83
C GLU A 601 -8.71 -20.00 -12.33
N ARG A 602 -9.78 -19.69 -11.60
CA ARG A 602 -9.93 -20.06 -10.19
C ARG A 602 -9.94 -21.58 -10.02
N LEU A 603 -10.64 -22.32 -10.89
CA LEU A 603 -10.61 -23.78 -10.87
C LEU A 603 -9.19 -24.32 -11.11
N GLN A 604 -8.48 -23.78 -12.11
CA GLN A 604 -7.08 -24.14 -12.36
C GLN A 604 -6.15 -23.78 -11.18
N SER A 605 -6.45 -22.69 -10.47
CA SER A 605 -5.64 -22.22 -9.34
C SER A 605 -5.61 -23.21 -8.18
N LEU A 606 -6.66 -24.05 -8.02
CA LEU A 606 -6.73 -25.09 -6.98
C LEU A 606 -5.61 -26.11 -7.10
N LEU A 607 -5.26 -26.51 -8.32
CA LEU A 607 -4.25 -27.54 -8.60
C LEU A 607 -2.86 -26.94 -8.86
N ASN A 608 -2.75 -25.64 -9.10
CA ASN A 608 -1.50 -24.98 -9.48
C ASN A 608 -0.72 -24.37 -8.29
N TRP A 609 -1.18 -24.57 -7.05
CA TRP A 609 -0.50 -24.10 -5.83
C TRP A 609 -0.17 -22.60 -5.78
N ARG A 610 -0.95 -21.77 -6.50
CA ARG A 610 -0.80 -20.31 -6.47
C ARG A 610 -1.15 -19.71 -5.10
N ASP A 611 -2.16 -20.28 -4.46
CA ASP A 611 -2.44 -20.06 -3.05
C ASP A 611 -2.14 -21.38 -2.34
N PRO A 612 -1.00 -21.48 -1.62
CA PRO A 612 -0.59 -22.74 -1.00
C PRO A 612 -1.61 -23.25 0.02
N ARG A 613 -2.30 -22.32 0.70
CA ARG A 613 -3.28 -22.63 1.76
C ARG A 613 -4.57 -23.15 1.15
N ALA A 614 -5.08 -22.46 0.13
CA ALA A 614 -6.28 -22.90 -0.55
C ALA A 614 -6.08 -24.24 -1.27
N SER A 615 -4.95 -24.42 -1.98
CA SER A 615 -4.63 -25.72 -2.61
C SER A 615 -4.52 -26.84 -1.57
N ALA A 616 -3.86 -26.62 -0.43
CA ALA A 616 -3.78 -27.62 0.63
C ALA A 616 -5.17 -27.98 1.22
N LEU A 617 -6.02 -26.98 1.48
CA LEU A 617 -7.40 -27.20 1.92
C LEU A 617 -8.20 -28.01 0.89
N PHE A 618 -8.05 -27.69 -0.40
CA PHE A 618 -8.73 -28.40 -1.48
C PHE A 618 -8.26 -29.85 -1.59
N LEU A 619 -6.96 -30.13 -1.52
CA LEU A 619 -6.44 -31.49 -1.58
C LEU A 619 -6.85 -32.32 -0.36
N THR A 620 -6.88 -31.70 0.83
CA THR A 620 -7.41 -32.33 2.05
C THR A 620 -8.89 -32.65 1.87
N PHE A 621 -9.68 -31.73 1.30
CA PHE A 621 -11.08 -31.97 0.96
C PHE A 621 -11.24 -33.10 -0.06
N CYS A 622 -10.42 -33.16 -1.11
CA CYS A 622 -10.45 -34.25 -2.09
C CYS A 622 -10.14 -35.60 -1.43
N LEU A 623 -9.13 -35.68 -0.56
CA LEU A 623 -8.78 -36.90 0.15
C LEU A 623 -9.91 -37.38 1.07
N ILE A 624 -10.46 -36.47 1.89
CA ILE A 624 -11.58 -36.79 2.79
C ILE A 624 -12.81 -37.22 1.97
N SER A 625 -13.11 -36.50 0.89
CA SER A 625 -14.25 -36.83 0.01
C SER A 625 -14.07 -38.20 -0.64
N ALA A 626 -12.85 -38.55 -1.07
CA ALA A 626 -12.55 -39.87 -1.62
C ALA A 626 -12.78 -40.99 -0.58
N ILE A 627 -12.32 -40.80 0.66
CA ILE A 627 -12.51 -41.77 1.76
C ILE A 627 -14.00 -41.91 2.10
N VAL A 628 -14.72 -40.79 2.26
CA VAL A 628 -16.14 -40.80 2.62
C VAL A 628 -16.97 -41.46 1.52
N LEU A 629 -16.74 -41.12 0.26
CA LEU A 629 -17.47 -41.71 -0.88
C LEU A 629 -17.09 -43.16 -1.16
N TYR A 630 -15.93 -43.62 -0.67
CA TYR A 630 -15.54 -45.03 -0.73
C TYR A 630 -16.25 -45.86 0.34
N VAL A 631 -16.43 -45.29 1.54
CA VAL A 631 -17.08 -45.99 2.67
C VAL A 631 -18.61 -45.89 2.63
N MET A 632 -19.14 -44.77 2.14
CA MET A 632 -20.58 -44.53 2.09
C MET A 632 -21.15 -44.86 0.70
N PRO A 633 -22.21 -45.68 0.61
CA PRO A 633 -22.85 -45.96 -0.67
C PRO A 633 -23.44 -44.68 -1.26
N PHE A 634 -23.33 -44.53 -2.58
CA PHE A 634 -23.78 -43.34 -3.32
C PHE A 634 -25.24 -42.97 -3.02
N GLN A 635 -26.09 -43.97 -2.78
CA GLN A 635 -27.50 -43.81 -2.45
C GLN A 635 -27.71 -42.94 -1.19
N VAL A 636 -26.90 -43.13 -0.16
CA VAL A 636 -27.01 -42.36 1.10
C VAL A 636 -26.58 -40.91 0.87
N VAL A 637 -25.52 -40.69 0.08
CA VAL A 637 -25.06 -39.35 -0.27
C VAL A 637 -26.10 -38.61 -1.12
N ALA A 638 -26.70 -39.28 -2.10
CA ALA A 638 -27.76 -38.74 -2.94
C ALA A 638 -29.01 -38.37 -2.11
N LEU A 639 -29.39 -39.24 -1.16
CA LEU A 639 -30.53 -39.02 -0.27
C LEU A 639 -30.28 -37.82 0.66
N LEU A 640 -29.13 -37.75 1.33
CA LEU A 640 -28.75 -36.61 2.18
C LEU A 640 -28.68 -35.30 1.40
N THR A 641 -28.09 -35.34 0.20
CA THR A 641 -28.00 -34.17 -0.69
C THR A 641 -29.40 -33.73 -1.16
N GLY A 642 -30.26 -34.69 -1.51
CA GLY A 642 -31.66 -34.46 -1.87
C GLY A 642 -32.42 -33.75 -0.75
N PHE A 643 -32.38 -34.28 0.47
CA PHE A 643 -33.01 -33.63 1.64
C PHE A 643 -32.45 -32.23 1.90
N TYR A 644 -31.14 -32.03 1.74
CA TYR A 644 -30.52 -30.72 1.91
C TYR A 644 -30.98 -29.69 0.84
N LEU A 645 -31.07 -30.10 -0.43
CA LEU A 645 -31.52 -29.24 -1.52
C LEU A 645 -33.03 -28.94 -1.45
N LEU A 646 -33.83 -29.95 -1.09
CA LEU A 646 -35.28 -29.85 -0.94
C LEU A 646 -35.70 -29.21 0.40
N ARG A 647 -34.75 -28.83 1.26
CA ARG A 647 -35.06 -28.17 2.54
C ARG A 647 -35.97 -26.95 2.35
N HIS A 648 -36.93 -26.82 3.26
CA HIS A 648 -37.91 -25.73 3.24
C HIS A 648 -37.22 -24.35 3.18
N PRO A 649 -37.75 -23.38 2.40
CA PRO A 649 -37.14 -22.06 2.24
C PRO A 649 -36.81 -21.32 3.55
N ARG A 650 -37.55 -21.57 4.64
CA ARG A 650 -37.24 -21.02 5.98
C ARG A 650 -35.87 -21.47 6.53
N PHE A 651 -35.40 -22.65 6.15
CA PHE A 651 -34.07 -23.16 6.52
C PHE A 651 -32.99 -22.85 5.47
N ARG A 652 -33.34 -22.13 4.39
CA ARG A 652 -32.37 -21.66 3.39
C ARG A 652 -31.79 -20.33 3.86
N HIS A 653 -30.55 -20.36 4.33
CA HIS A 653 -29.83 -19.12 4.62
C HIS A 653 -29.50 -18.38 3.31
N LYS A 654 -29.72 -17.06 3.28
CA LYS A 654 -29.37 -16.17 2.14
C LYS A 654 -27.86 -15.92 1.98
N LEU A 655 -27.03 -16.57 2.78
CA LEU A 655 -25.58 -16.43 2.72
C LEU A 655 -25.00 -17.42 1.71
N PRO A 656 -23.92 -17.04 0.99
CA PRO A 656 -23.20 -17.95 0.12
C PRO A 656 -22.68 -19.18 0.88
N SER A 657 -22.72 -20.34 0.23
CA SER A 657 -22.21 -21.59 0.79
C SER A 657 -20.69 -21.55 1.02
N MET A 658 -20.18 -22.38 1.93
CA MET A 658 -18.74 -22.44 2.23
C MET A 658 -17.89 -22.69 0.98
N PRO A 659 -18.24 -23.60 0.05
CA PRO A 659 -17.50 -23.77 -1.20
C PRO A 659 -17.56 -22.52 -2.08
N SER A 660 -18.70 -21.84 -2.17
CA SER A 660 -18.82 -20.60 -2.95
C SER A 660 -17.92 -19.49 -2.40
N ASN A 661 -17.85 -19.35 -1.07
CA ASN A 661 -16.94 -18.41 -0.41
C ASN A 661 -15.48 -18.75 -0.68
N PHE A 662 -15.12 -20.03 -0.57
CA PHE A 662 -13.79 -20.52 -0.87
C PHE A 662 -13.38 -20.23 -2.33
N PHE A 663 -14.24 -20.55 -3.30
CA PHE A 663 -13.97 -20.30 -4.72
C PHE A 663 -13.80 -18.82 -5.05
N ARG A 664 -14.63 -17.94 -4.49
CA ARG A 664 -14.53 -16.48 -4.72
C ARG A 664 -13.23 -15.88 -4.19
N ARG A 665 -12.59 -16.55 -3.23
CA ARG A 665 -11.34 -16.14 -2.56
C ARG A 665 -10.08 -16.60 -3.28
N LEU A 666 -10.20 -17.45 -4.29
CA LEU A 666 -9.07 -17.95 -5.08
C LEU A 666 -8.46 -16.87 -5.98
N PRO A 667 -7.13 -16.94 -6.22
CA PRO A 667 -6.45 -16.02 -7.12
C PRO A 667 -6.88 -16.21 -8.57
N ALA A 668 -7.09 -15.10 -9.27
CA ALA A 668 -7.38 -15.06 -10.70
C ALA A 668 -6.27 -14.30 -11.43
N ARG A 669 -6.08 -14.53 -12.74
CA ARG A 669 -5.04 -13.83 -13.50
C ARG A 669 -5.39 -12.36 -13.75
N THR A 670 -6.64 -11.95 -13.52
CA THR A 670 -7.06 -10.52 -13.51
C THR A 670 -6.15 -9.64 -12.66
N ASP A 671 -5.62 -10.19 -11.57
CA ASP A 671 -4.80 -9.44 -10.62
C ASP A 671 -3.46 -8.99 -11.25
N CYS A 672 -3.04 -9.67 -12.33
CA CYS A 672 -1.81 -9.40 -13.09
C CYS A 672 -2.07 -8.53 -14.34
N MET A 673 -3.30 -8.06 -14.56
CA MET A 673 -3.64 -7.21 -15.71
C MET A 673 -3.41 -5.72 -15.42
N LEU A 674 -2.88 -5.01 -16.43
CA LEU A 674 -2.52 -3.59 -16.41
C LEU A 674 -3.73 -2.65 -16.24
#